data_AF-A0A8X8BY13-F1
#
_entry.id   AF-A0A8X8BY13-F1
#
_cell.length_a   1.000
_cell.length_b   1.000
_cell.length_c   1.000
_cell.angle_alpha   90.00
_cell.angle_beta   90.00
_cell.angle_gamma   90.00
#
_symmetry.space_group_name_H-M   'P 1'
#
loop_
_entity.id
_entity.type
_entity.pdbx_description
1 polymer ?
#
loop_
_entity_poly.entity_id
_entity_poly.type
_entity_poly.pdbx_seq_one_letter_code
_entity_poly.pdbx_strand_id
1 'polypeptide(L)'
;MRRLFLGRQRQQRARNRGHYRARRRGRRRGYFGNGADRRCFRCDQLGHLARECRLSPAHSMEIGLAEASDGSSSRDDLSSQLLRKDEKIRKLEAKLAATVRKLQEQNEAYQGNYAKMAEAKALALEKKDQEWRQKFADLQQENEMLSARLNNMKEQSLSLFQKRDDIDELEGFQQQELAKLKHMLLRKEEVLTQKENELSKHIKDLNEARVELKTTSEKLSHVEEKHRELKSLHLQLQQERLARHGESEERIDIHQKGRSIGMCNSAFLDKSSVASSAKAQNASSILEKTLTALQAEHEALKLEHEQHKQKTAVTVEEKDKIVGLLQVKVSSLEKRIEGNLSEDEHLQELLKEKSFLEQKLEESRQELLETKTSHSEINSILEAQLSKLNSKVAELQTLLKYKDESAQSFKDKSQSQINELEQALQDVSDKLKASQDQVNEKESEIKKLTTDAEDKNNKFQQQIAACRHQSAEKISRLEAQITVLETAKEFDKTAAQHKVSQLQQENDDLQERIAESEHSLNRLESDLKSIKVELSSKETVSTEIAKALEEMRKQREDLQLQVVDLTTALTQKEELLSSKSAQLNSREEEINNLKEDLNAAQVQLTHLQTETEKLKSAMTEKQKESENHLSKLKEEVQSQSEQREVCERRVVDLEAEVQMLNGQLHPPGAEHNGPASGDAIAQLQKCIKELEQQNLEKNKTIKQLQQRLVELKKTFQKELKIKHEVDCPEVKERLCSEPPMLVSTSTTVTNNSDLNDSREINFEYLKHVVLKFMSAREAEAYQLIKAVSVLLNFTREEEDMLKETLDYKAKIKARDLRGKKKEELLKQLDDLKIELSQLRVAKVTGGAASKLSKIRVVRKSIARVLTVINQTQKENLRKFYKGKKYKPLDLRPKKTRAMRRRLTKYEAGLRTRKQQRKERLYSIRKFAVKA
;
A
#
# COMPACT_ATOMS: atom_id res chain seq x y z
N MET A 1 52.33 -0.19 4.77
CA MET A 1 51.93 0.98 3.95
C MET A 1 50.90 0.59 2.89
N ARG A 2 49.63 1.08 2.91
CA ARG A 2 48.67 0.86 1.78
C ARG A 2 47.46 1.82 1.67
N ARG A 3 47.43 2.97 2.37
CA ARG A 3 46.31 3.95 2.30
C ARG A 3 46.66 5.35 1.76
N LEU A 4 47.94 5.69 1.59
CA LEU A 4 48.37 7.04 1.14
C LEU A 4 48.31 7.27 -0.38
N PHE A 5 48.20 6.21 -1.19
CA PHE A 5 48.33 6.31 -2.65
C PHE A 5 47.05 6.75 -3.40
N LEU A 6 45.87 6.61 -2.79
CA LEU A 6 44.58 6.93 -3.43
C LEU A 6 44.17 8.41 -3.31
N GLY A 7 44.85 9.20 -2.49
CA GLY A 7 44.60 10.65 -2.38
C GLY A 7 45.11 11.45 -3.58
N ARG A 8 46.37 11.25 -3.97
CA ARG A 8 47.07 12.10 -4.95
C ARG A 8 46.45 12.06 -6.36
N GLN A 9 45.93 10.92 -6.82
CA GLN A 9 45.31 10.82 -8.16
C GLN A 9 44.04 11.68 -8.35
N ARG A 10 43.35 12.12 -7.29
CA ARG A 10 42.15 12.96 -7.42
C ARG A 10 42.46 14.45 -7.62
N GLN A 11 43.55 14.98 -7.07
CA GLN A 11 43.93 16.39 -7.25
C GLN A 11 44.52 16.65 -8.65
N GLN A 12 45.29 15.72 -9.21
CA GLN A 12 45.92 15.91 -10.53
C GLN A 12 44.92 15.98 -11.70
N ARG A 13 43.75 15.33 -11.60
CA ARG A 13 42.66 15.45 -12.58
C ARG A 13 41.84 16.75 -12.47
N ALA A 14 42.05 17.57 -11.44
CA ALA A 14 41.38 18.86 -11.29
C ALA A 14 42.11 20.02 -11.99
N ARG A 15 43.45 20.00 -12.08
CA ARG A 15 44.24 21.08 -12.70
C ARG A 15 44.12 21.13 -14.23
N ASN A 16 44.04 19.99 -14.91
CA ASN A 16 44.00 19.93 -16.39
C ASN A 16 42.63 20.21 -17.02
N ARG A 17 41.84 21.12 -16.41
CA ARG A 17 40.65 21.76 -17.02
C ARG A 17 40.63 23.29 -16.84
N GLY A 18 41.76 23.89 -16.44
CA GLY A 18 41.90 25.35 -16.24
C GLY A 18 42.10 26.18 -17.52
N HIS A 19 42.53 25.59 -18.63
CA HIS A 19 42.83 26.31 -19.88
C HIS A 19 41.88 25.94 -21.02
N TYR A 20 40.81 26.73 -21.20
CA TYR A 20 40.21 27.12 -22.50
C TYR A 20 39.01 28.08 -22.30
N ARG A 21 39.17 29.13 -21.47
CA ARG A 21 38.12 30.13 -21.19
C ARG A 21 38.65 31.57 -21.06
N ALA A 22 39.44 32.03 -22.05
CA ALA A 22 39.86 33.43 -22.13
C ALA A 22 40.19 33.89 -23.57
N ARG A 23 39.17 34.08 -24.45
CA ARG A 23 39.23 34.97 -25.63
C ARG A 23 37.90 35.02 -26.41
N ARG A 24 37.01 35.95 -26.02
CA ARG A 24 36.41 36.97 -26.90
C ARG A 24 35.54 37.93 -26.06
N ARG A 25 35.77 39.23 -26.21
CA ARG A 25 35.02 40.30 -25.52
C ARG A 25 33.63 40.47 -26.15
N GLY A 26 32.70 41.03 -25.39
CA GLY A 26 31.28 40.98 -25.68
C GLY A 26 30.78 41.78 -26.89
N ARG A 27 29.52 41.50 -27.23
CA ARG A 27 28.52 42.51 -27.59
C ARG A 27 27.24 42.18 -26.83
N ARG A 28 26.69 43.15 -26.09
CA ARG A 28 25.32 43.09 -25.57
C ARG A 28 24.35 43.34 -26.73
N ARG A 29 23.25 42.58 -26.80
CA ARG A 29 21.93 43.05 -27.22
C ARG A 29 20.89 42.16 -26.54
N GLY A 30 19.89 42.78 -25.93
CA GLY A 30 18.78 42.07 -25.31
C GLY A 30 17.71 41.71 -26.34
N TYR A 31 16.85 40.76 -25.97
CA TYR A 31 15.60 40.50 -26.67
C TYR A 31 14.44 40.70 -25.68
N PHE A 32 13.88 41.91 -25.68
CA PHE A 32 12.43 42.04 -25.49
C PHE A 32 11.74 41.65 -26.80
N GLY A 33 10.48 41.26 -26.71
CA GLY A 33 9.73 40.76 -27.87
C GLY A 33 9.25 41.87 -28.81
N ASN A 34 8.83 41.46 -30.00
CA ASN A 34 7.69 42.03 -30.70
C ASN A 34 7.14 40.97 -31.67
N GLY A 35 5.82 40.91 -31.83
CA GLY A 35 5.18 40.16 -32.90
C GLY A 35 5.07 41.02 -34.15
N ALA A 36 5.30 40.44 -35.32
CA ALA A 36 4.98 41.05 -36.61
C ALA A 36 4.86 39.97 -37.70
N ASP A 37 4.07 40.29 -38.72
CA ASP A 37 3.81 39.56 -39.95
C ASP A 37 4.95 38.73 -40.52
N ARG A 38 4.60 37.58 -41.08
CA ARG A 38 5.33 36.99 -42.22
C ARG A 38 4.55 37.18 -43.51
N ARG A 39 4.56 38.41 -44.03
CA ARG A 39 4.37 38.62 -45.47
C ARG A 39 5.58 38.05 -46.23
N CYS A 40 5.35 37.62 -47.45
CA CYS A 40 6.39 37.10 -48.34
C CYS A 40 7.43 38.20 -48.64
N PHE A 41 8.73 37.84 -48.73
CA PHE A 41 9.59 38.16 -49.89
C PHE A 41 11.01 37.56 -49.74
N ARG A 42 11.45 36.87 -50.79
CA ARG A 42 12.84 36.85 -51.31
C ARG A 42 12.66 36.79 -52.83
N CYS A 43 12.86 37.88 -53.53
CA CYS A 43 14.16 38.43 -53.90
C CYS A 43 14.99 37.46 -54.77
N ASP A 44 14.84 37.65 -56.08
CA ASP A 44 15.91 38.04 -56.99
C ASP A 44 17.15 37.13 -57.06
N GLN A 45 17.21 36.34 -58.14
CA GLN A 45 18.02 36.71 -59.30
C GLN A 45 17.77 35.75 -60.48
N LEU A 46 17.22 36.30 -61.57
CA LEU A 46 17.43 35.94 -62.99
C LEU A 46 16.29 36.57 -63.81
N GLY A 47 16.51 37.78 -64.32
CA GLY A 47 15.61 38.40 -65.29
C GLY A 47 16.13 38.20 -66.71
N HIS A 48 15.25 37.83 -67.65
CA HIS A 48 15.14 38.38 -69.02
C HIS A 48 14.02 37.65 -69.79
N LEU A 49 13.53 38.27 -70.88
CA LEU A 49 12.59 37.72 -71.87
C LEU A 49 11.14 37.45 -71.42
N ALA A 50 10.42 38.53 -71.11
CA ALA A 50 9.04 38.70 -71.58
C ALA A 50 8.84 40.18 -71.91
N ARG A 51 8.71 40.54 -73.20
CA ARG A 51 8.36 41.90 -73.63
C ARG A 51 6.86 42.01 -73.86
N GLU A 52 6.31 43.18 -73.56
CA GLU A 52 4.94 43.55 -73.92
C GLU A 52 4.81 43.69 -75.44
N CYS A 53 3.71 43.18 -76.00
CA CYS A 53 3.20 43.61 -77.31
C CYS A 53 1.68 43.67 -77.25
N ARG A 54 1.13 44.86 -76.96
CA ARG A 54 -0.21 45.20 -77.44
C ARG A 54 -0.09 45.48 -78.93
N LEU A 55 -0.97 44.91 -79.76
CA LEU A 55 -1.12 45.33 -81.15
C LEU A 55 -2.60 45.57 -81.46
N SER A 56 -2.89 46.82 -81.82
CA SER A 56 -4.12 47.28 -82.47
C SER A 56 -3.79 47.64 -83.93
N PRO A 57 -4.79 47.79 -84.81
CA PRO A 57 -4.60 47.48 -86.23
C PRO A 57 -4.09 48.65 -87.07
N ALA A 58 -3.20 48.34 -88.01
CA ALA A 58 -3.16 48.89 -89.38
C ALA A 58 -1.97 48.27 -90.15
N HIS A 59 -2.21 47.81 -91.38
CA HIS A 59 -1.53 48.30 -92.58
C HIS A 59 -2.17 47.67 -93.82
N SER A 60 -2.84 48.48 -94.63
CA SER A 60 -3.17 48.14 -96.00
C SER A 60 -1.88 48.09 -96.84
N MET A 61 -1.83 47.18 -97.80
CA MET A 61 -0.77 47.18 -98.82
C MET A 61 -1.38 46.79 -100.16
N GLU A 62 -1.66 47.80 -100.97
CA GLU A 62 -2.07 47.63 -102.36
C GLU A 62 -0.85 47.23 -103.20
N ILE A 63 -1.01 46.22 -104.05
CA ILE A 63 -0.14 45.98 -105.20
C ILE A 63 -1.06 45.64 -106.36
N GLY A 64 -0.97 46.41 -107.45
CA GLY A 64 -1.86 46.29 -108.61
C GLY A 64 -1.12 46.03 -109.92
N LEU A 65 -1.87 45.43 -110.85
CA LEU A 65 -1.71 45.47 -112.31
C LEU A 65 -0.44 44.89 -112.95
N ALA A 66 -0.64 43.82 -113.73
CA ALA A 66 -0.13 43.66 -115.09
C ALA A 66 -1.06 42.71 -115.87
N GLU A 67 -1.02 42.73 -117.20
CA GLU A 67 -2.02 42.13 -118.11
C GLU A 67 -1.50 40.93 -118.92
N ALA A 68 -2.37 40.35 -119.76
CA ALA A 68 -2.10 39.41 -120.86
C ALA A 68 -1.60 37.99 -120.48
N SER A 69 -1.79 36.96 -121.32
CA SER A 69 -2.91 36.63 -122.23
C SER A 69 -2.91 35.12 -122.48
N ASP A 70 -3.96 34.62 -123.11
CA ASP A 70 -4.06 33.33 -123.82
C ASP A 70 -3.97 32.04 -122.98
N GLY A 71 -4.74 31.03 -123.37
CA GLY A 71 -4.85 29.75 -122.65
C GLY A 71 -6.29 29.29 -122.52
N SER A 72 -6.77 28.53 -123.51
CA SER A 72 -8.13 27.98 -123.52
C SER A 72 -8.27 26.74 -122.63
N SER A 73 -9.51 26.47 -122.20
CA SER A 73 -9.97 25.32 -121.41
C SER A 73 -9.83 25.39 -119.87
N SER A 74 -10.94 25.04 -119.20
CA SER A 74 -11.06 24.70 -117.75
C SER A 74 -10.76 25.78 -116.68
N ARG A 75 -11.33 26.99 -116.82
CA ARG A 75 -11.26 28.03 -115.77
C ARG A 75 -12.25 27.81 -114.61
N ASP A 76 -13.48 27.37 -114.92
CA ASP A 76 -14.54 27.20 -113.91
C ASP A 76 -14.34 25.97 -113.01
N ASP A 77 -13.73 24.90 -113.53
CA ASP A 77 -13.44 23.69 -112.75
C ASP A 77 -12.29 23.94 -111.75
N LEU A 78 -11.24 24.67 -112.15
CA LEU A 78 -10.18 25.09 -111.22
C LEU A 78 -10.74 26.00 -110.10
N SER A 79 -11.61 26.96 -110.45
CA SER A 79 -12.30 27.82 -109.48
C SER A 79 -13.20 27.02 -108.53
N SER A 80 -13.98 26.06 -109.08
CA SER A 80 -14.80 25.14 -108.30
C SER A 80 -13.98 24.23 -107.38
N GLN A 81 -12.79 23.80 -107.82
CA GLN A 81 -11.86 23.02 -107.00
C GLN A 81 -11.18 23.86 -105.91
N LEU A 82 -10.92 25.15 -106.15
CA LEU A 82 -10.45 26.08 -105.13
C LEU A 82 -11.53 26.34 -104.08
N LEU A 83 -12.75 26.69 -104.48
CA LEU A 83 -13.88 26.84 -103.54
C LEU A 83 -14.13 25.57 -102.72
N ARG A 84 -14.04 24.38 -103.32
CA ARG A 84 -14.12 23.08 -102.61
C ARG A 84 -12.90 22.80 -101.71
N LYS A 85 -11.75 23.43 -101.92
CA LYS A 85 -10.58 23.38 -101.02
C LYS A 85 -10.77 24.37 -99.87
N ASP A 86 -11.17 25.61 -100.15
CA ASP A 86 -11.42 26.65 -99.15
C ASP A 86 -12.54 26.26 -98.19
N GLU A 87 -13.62 25.65 -98.69
CA GLU A 87 -14.69 25.15 -97.84
C GLU A 87 -14.22 23.96 -96.96
N LYS A 88 -13.31 23.12 -97.46
CA LYS A 88 -12.64 22.08 -96.65
C LYS A 88 -11.68 22.68 -95.62
N ILE A 89 -10.93 23.73 -95.97
CA ILE A 89 -10.04 24.47 -95.06
C ILE A 89 -10.88 25.08 -93.94
N ARG A 90 -11.94 25.84 -94.25
CA ARG A 90 -12.88 26.39 -93.24
C ARG A 90 -13.51 25.31 -92.36
N LYS A 91 -13.86 24.14 -92.92
CA LYS A 91 -14.36 22.98 -92.16
C LYS A 91 -13.29 22.33 -91.27
N LEU A 92 -12.00 22.43 -91.62
CA LEU A 92 -10.88 21.98 -90.79
C LEU A 92 -10.52 23.02 -89.72
N GLU A 93 -10.52 24.31 -90.04
CA GLU A 93 -10.32 25.43 -89.11
C GLU A 93 -11.42 25.47 -88.05
N ALA A 94 -12.68 25.30 -88.44
CA ALA A 94 -13.79 25.20 -87.49
C ALA A 94 -13.67 23.99 -86.55
N LYS A 95 -13.20 22.84 -87.06
CA LYS A 95 -12.89 21.66 -86.24
C LYS A 95 -11.71 21.92 -85.31
N LEU A 96 -10.64 22.56 -85.79
CA LEU A 96 -9.47 22.92 -85.00
C LEU A 96 -9.86 23.88 -83.86
N ALA A 97 -10.60 24.95 -84.17
CA ALA A 97 -11.13 25.90 -83.18
C ALA A 97 -12.05 25.22 -82.15
N ALA A 98 -12.86 24.25 -82.56
CA ALA A 98 -13.67 23.44 -81.64
C ALA A 98 -12.82 22.51 -80.76
N THR A 99 -11.72 21.93 -81.26
CA THR A 99 -10.78 21.15 -80.44
C THR A 99 -9.98 22.04 -79.48
N VAL A 100 -9.57 23.24 -79.90
CA VAL A 100 -8.88 24.22 -79.05
C VAL A 100 -9.79 24.67 -77.90
N ARG A 101 -11.07 25.00 -78.18
CA ARG A 101 -12.04 25.32 -77.12
C ARG A 101 -12.24 24.17 -76.13
N LYS A 102 -12.41 22.93 -76.61
CA LYS A 102 -12.50 21.76 -75.72
C LYS A 102 -11.25 21.56 -74.85
N LEU A 103 -10.06 21.86 -75.37
CA LEU A 103 -8.81 21.81 -74.59
C LEU A 103 -8.71 22.98 -73.58
N GLN A 104 -9.24 24.17 -73.91
CA GLN A 104 -9.37 25.29 -72.97
C GLN A 104 -10.34 24.95 -71.84
N GLU A 105 -11.56 24.50 -72.17
CA GLU A 105 -12.58 24.03 -71.22
C GLU A 105 -12.03 22.95 -70.26
N GLN A 106 -11.28 21.96 -70.79
CA GLN A 106 -10.63 20.93 -69.98
C GLN A 106 -9.52 21.47 -69.08
N ASN A 107 -8.74 22.44 -69.56
CA ASN A 107 -7.67 23.07 -68.78
C ASN A 107 -8.23 23.98 -67.67
N GLU A 108 -9.29 24.74 -67.95
CA GLU A 108 -10.03 25.55 -66.97
C GLU A 108 -10.69 24.67 -65.91
N ALA A 109 -11.33 23.56 -66.30
CA ALA A 109 -11.87 22.58 -65.37
C ALA A 109 -10.76 21.93 -64.50
N TYR A 110 -9.60 21.62 -65.08
CA TYR A 110 -8.44 21.10 -64.34
C TYR A 110 -7.91 22.13 -63.32
N GLN A 111 -7.72 23.38 -63.73
CA GLN A 111 -7.26 24.46 -62.86
C GLN A 111 -8.26 24.77 -61.75
N GLY A 112 -9.56 24.81 -62.05
CA GLY A 112 -10.62 25.00 -61.05
C GLY A 112 -10.68 23.85 -60.04
N ASN A 113 -10.46 22.60 -60.46
CA ASN A 113 -10.37 21.45 -59.56
C ASN A 113 -9.09 21.48 -58.71
N TYR A 114 -7.97 21.93 -59.27
CA TYR A 114 -6.72 22.12 -58.53
C TYR A 114 -6.84 23.24 -57.48
N ALA A 115 -7.48 24.35 -57.82
CA ALA A 115 -7.78 25.46 -56.90
C ALA A 115 -8.65 24.98 -55.72
N LYS A 116 -9.78 24.32 -56.00
CA LYS A 116 -10.66 23.73 -54.96
C LYS A 116 -9.91 22.74 -54.05
N MET A 117 -8.98 21.95 -54.60
CA MET A 117 -8.14 21.05 -53.80
C MET A 117 -7.13 21.81 -52.91
N ALA A 118 -6.57 22.93 -53.40
CA ALA A 118 -5.69 23.79 -52.63
C ALA A 118 -6.44 24.51 -51.49
N GLU A 119 -7.64 25.03 -51.76
CA GLU A 119 -8.54 25.65 -50.78
C GLU A 119 -8.97 24.66 -49.70
N ALA A 120 -9.45 23.46 -50.08
CA ALA A 120 -9.82 22.42 -49.13
C ALA A 120 -8.64 22.00 -48.23
N LYS A 121 -7.42 21.99 -48.79
CA LYS A 121 -6.19 21.72 -48.03
C LYS A 121 -5.80 22.87 -47.10
N ALA A 122 -6.00 24.13 -47.52
CA ALA A 122 -5.79 25.30 -46.67
C ALA A 122 -6.76 25.31 -45.48
N LEU A 123 -8.05 25.11 -45.72
CA LEU A 123 -9.09 25.00 -44.68
C LEU A 123 -8.84 23.83 -43.72
N ALA A 124 -8.31 22.70 -44.22
CA ALA A 124 -7.92 21.57 -43.36
C ALA A 124 -6.70 21.88 -42.47
N LEU A 125 -5.74 22.69 -42.95
CA LEU A 125 -4.62 23.17 -42.15
C LEU A 125 -5.08 24.20 -41.11
N GLU A 126 -5.93 25.15 -41.50
CA GLU A 126 -6.46 26.17 -40.59
C GLU A 126 -7.27 25.56 -39.44
N LYS A 127 -8.16 24.60 -39.73
CA LYS A 127 -8.87 23.85 -38.68
C LYS A 127 -7.93 23.11 -37.73
N LYS A 128 -6.79 22.60 -38.23
CA LYS A 128 -5.76 21.97 -37.39
C LYS A 128 -4.99 22.99 -36.55
N ASP A 129 -4.70 24.18 -37.07
CA ASP A 129 -4.10 25.26 -36.29
C ASP A 129 -5.05 25.83 -35.23
N GLN A 130 -6.36 25.89 -35.52
CA GLN A 130 -7.40 26.22 -34.53
C GLN A 130 -7.45 25.16 -33.41
N GLU A 131 -7.49 23.87 -33.77
CA GLU A 131 -7.36 22.75 -32.80
C GLU A 131 -6.11 22.85 -31.93
N TRP A 132 -4.95 23.22 -32.50
CA TRP A 132 -3.71 23.37 -31.75
C TRP A 132 -3.71 24.60 -30.85
N ARG A 133 -4.31 25.72 -31.27
CA ARG A 133 -4.50 26.92 -30.45
C ARG A 133 -5.38 26.64 -29.23
N GLN A 134 -6.50 25.93 -29.43
CA GLN A 134 -7.39 25.53 -28.33
C GLN A 134 -6.64 24.62 -27.34
N LYS A 135 -6.03 23.52 -27.82
CA LYS A 135 -5.23 22.62 -26.97
C LYS A 135 -4.08 23.32 -26.24
N PHE A 136 -3.52 24.39 -26.80
CA PHE A 136 -2.51 25.20 -26.12
C PHE A 136 -3.12 26.08 -25.02
N ALA A 137 -4.29 26.71 -25.27
CA ALA A 137 -5.02 27.46 -24.25
C ALA A 137 -5.47 26.57 -23.09
N ASP A 138 -6.02 25.37 -23.39
CA ASP A 138 -6.41 24.37 -22.39
C ASP A 138 -5.22 23.99 -21.49
N LEU A 139 -4.08 23.66 -22.11
CA LEU A 139 -2.83 23.33 -21.40
C LEU A 139 -2.24 24.52 -20.62
N GLN A 140 -2.47 25.75 -21.08
CA GLN A 140 -2.07 26.95 -20.34
C GLN A 140 -2.95 27.13 -19.09
N GLN A 141 -4.27 26.99 -19.21
CA GLN A 141 -5.20 27.03 -18.07
C GLN A 141 -4.91 25.91 -17.06
N GLU A 142 -4.64 24.67 -17.51
CA GLU A 142 -4.19 23.58 -16.63
C GLU A 142 -2.91 23.96 -15.86
N ASN A 143 -1.92 24.52 -16.56
CA ASN A 143 -0.65 24.91 -15.96
C ASN A 143 -0.80 26.08 -14.97
N GLU A 144 -1.67 27.04 -15.25
CA GLU A 144 -2.00 28.15 -14.35
C GLU A 144 -2.76 27.66 -13.10
N MET A 145 -3.77 26.79 -13.25
CA MET A 145 -4.46 26.13 -12.14
C MET A 145 -3.50 25.29 -11.27
N LEU A 146 -2.60 24.52 -11.89
CA LEU A 146 -1.60 23.74 -11.17
C LEU A 146 -0.55 24.61 -10.47
N SER A 147 -0.19 25.75 -11.05
CA SER A 147 0.69 26.76 -10.43
C SER A 147 0.02 27.42 -9.22
N ALA A 148 -1.23 27.84 -9.36
CA ALA A 148 -2.03 28.40 -8.26
C ALA A 148 -2.21 27.39 -7.12
N ARG A 149 -2.54 26.12 -7.43
CA ARG A 149 -2.62 25.04 -6.44
C ARG A 149 -1.27 24.79 -5.76
N LEU A 150 -0.16 24.85 -6.49
CA LEU A 150 1.18 24.69 -5.93
C LEU A 150 1.55 25.86 -5.00
N ASN A 151 1.14 27.09 -5.30
CA ASN A 151 1.39 28.24 -4.45
C ASN A 151 0.53 28.20 -3.19
N ASN A 152 -0.77 27.88 -3.30
CA ASN A 152 -1.64 27.70 -2.15
C ASN A 152 -1.15 26.59 -1.19
N MET A 153 -0.62 25.47 -1.73
CA MET A 153 0.04 24.45 -0.90
C MET A 153 1.31 24.95 -0.20
N LYS A 154 2.06 25.90 -0.78
CA LYS A 154 3.21 26.54 -0.10
C LYS A 154 2.74 27.50 0.99
N GLU A 155 1.74 28.33 0.71
CA GLU A 155 1.15 29.27 1.67
C GLU A 155 0.59 28.53 2.89
N GLN A 156 -0.14 27.43 2.68
CA GLN A 156 -0.55 26.52 3.75
C GLN A 156 0.64 25.92 4.50
N SER A 157 1.70 25.51 3.79
CA SER A 157 2.92 24.98 4.44
C SER A 157 3.66 26.02 5.27
N LEU A 158 3.65 27.30 4.86
CA LEU A 158 4.23 28.41 5.59
C LEU A 158 3.38 28.77 6.81
N SER A 159 2.06 28.83 6.68
CA SER A 159 1.15 29.05 7.81
C SER A 159 1.22 27.92 8.85
N LEU A 160 1.42 26.67 8.41
CA LEU A 160 1.67 25.51 9.30
C LEU A 160 3.09 25.44 9.88
N PHE A 161 4.00 26.31 9.42
CA PHE A 161 5.32 26.52 9.99
C PHE A 161 5.27 27.65 11.03
N GLN A 162 4.71 28.81 10.66
CA GLN A 162 4.44 29.92 11.59
C GLN A 162 3.65 29.44 12.81
N LYS A 163 2.54 28.70 12.61
CA LYS A 163 1.77 28.10 13.72
C LYS A 163 2.51 27.03 14.54
N ARG A 164 3.71 26.63 14.15
CA ARG A 164 4.62 25.84 15.01
C ARG A 164 5.58 26.74 15.75
N ASP A 165 6.18 27.72 15.07
CA ASP A 165 7.01 28.74 15.70
C ASP A 165 6.21 29.44 16.84
N ASP A 166 4.96 29.85 16.57
CA ASP A 166 4.01 30.42 17.54
C ASP A 166 3.77 29.47 18.75
N ILE A 167 3.72 28.15 18.53
CA ILE A 167 3.49 27.15 19.59
C ILE A 167 4.77 26.90 20.39
N ASP A 168 5.92 26.77 19.72
CA ASP A 168 7.22 26.59 20.35
C ASP A 168 7.58 27.83 21.22
N GLU A 169 7.19 29.04 20.80
CA GLU A 169 7.28 30.26 21.61
C GLU A 169 6.33 30.22 22.82
N LEU A 170 5.05 29.85 22.65
CA LEU A 170 4.09 29.71 23.74
C LEU A 170 4.48 28.62 24.76
N GLU A 171 5.02 27.48 24.31
CA GLU A 171 5.60 26.46 25.19
C GLU A 171 6.83 27.01 25.94
N GLY A 172 7.63 27.87 25.31
CA GLY A 172 8.73 28.61 25.94
C GLY A 172 8.25 29.54 27.06
N PHE A 173 7.24 30.36 26.82
CA PHE A 173 6.64 31.23 27.84
C PHE A 173 6.00 30.42 28.98
N GLN A 174 5.29 29.32 28.68
CA GLN A 174 4.75 28.43 29.71
C GLN A 174 5.86 27.80 30.56
N GLN A 175 6.97 27.36 29.97
CA GLN A 175 8.12 26.85 30.71
C GLN A 175 8.77 27.93 31.58
N GLN A 176 8.80 29.20 31.12
CA GLN A 176 9.30 30.33 31.91
C GLN A 176 8.40 30.63 33.12
N GLU A 177 7.08 30.66 32.96
CA GLU A 177 6.14 30.86 34.08
C GLU A 177 6.16 29.68 35.06
N LEU A 178 6.22 28.44 34.56
CA LEU A 178 6.39 27.26 35.42
C LEU A 178 7.71 27.31 36.19
N ALA A 179 8.79 27.84 35.61
CA ALA A 179 10.07 28.04 36.31
C ALA A 179 9.98 29.15 37.39
N LYS A 180 9.31 30.27 37.09
CA LYS A 180 9.02 31.33 38.08
C LYS A 180 8.18 30.81 39.25
N LEU A 181 7.07 30.12 38.95
CA LEU A 181 6.18 29.51 39.94
C LEU A 181 6.93 28.47 40.79
N LYS A 182 7.74 27.60 40.16
CA LYS A 182 8.59 26.63 40.87
C LYS A 182 9.59 27.33 41.80
N HIS A 183 10.22 28.44 41.39
CA HIS A 183 11.11 29.18 42.25
C HIS A 183 10.36 29.86 43.41
N MET A 184 9.16 30.41 43.18
CA MET A 184 8.35 30.97 44.26
C MET A 184 7.88 29.90 45.26
N LEU A 185 7.50 28.71 44.78
CA LEU A 185 7.13 27.58 45.63
C LEU A 185 8.31 27.09 46.47
N LEU A 186 9.46 26.81 45.86
CA LEU A 186 10.69 26.46 46.59
C LEU A 186 11.04 27.51 47.64
N ARG A 187 10.95 28.81 47.31
CA ARG A 187 11.26 29.90 48.25
C ARG A 187 10.23 30.04 49.37
N LYS A 188 8.99 29.58 49.17
CA LYS A 188 7.97 29.47 50.23
C LYS A 188 8.19 28.22 51.08
N GLU A 189 8.63 27.12 50.49
CA GLU A 189 9.00 25.86 51.16
C GLU A 189 10.25 26.05 52.05
N GLU A 190 11.25 26.80 51.58
CA GLU A 190 12.39 27.29 52.37
C GLU A 190 11.96 28.14 53.57
N VAL A 191 10.99 29.05 53.40
CA VAL A 191 10.47 29.89 54.50
C VAL A 191 9.59 29.09 55.47
N LEU A 192 8.79 28.15 54.98
CA LEU A 192 8.01 27.24 55.84
C LEU A 192 8.92 26.36 56.69
N THR A 193 9.91 25.70 56.08
CA THR A 193 10.89 24.89 56.82
C THR A 193 11.73 25.73 57.79
N GLN A 194 12.05 26.99 57.49
CA GLN A 194 12.64 27.90 58.48
C GLN A 194 11.71 28.13 59.67
N LYS A 195 10.41 28.38 59.44
CA LYS A 195 9.42 28.58 60.50
C LYS A 195 9.13 27.31 61.31
N GLU A 196 9.12 26.14 60.69
CA GLU A 196 9.06 24.85 61.39
C GLU A 196 10.27 24.64 62.30
N ASN A 197 11.47 25.02 61.86
CA ASN A 197 12.69 24.96 62.68
C ASN A 197 12.68 25.98 63.85
N GLU A 198 12.16 27.19 63.65
CA GLU A 198 11.94 28.15 64.74
C GLU A 198 10.92 27.61 65.77
N LEU A 199 9.79 27.10 65.29
CA LEU A 199 8.74 26.56 66.14
C LEU A 199 9.21 25.29 66.88
N SER A 200 10.05 24.46 66.25
CA SER A 200 10.73 23.33 66.89
C SER A 200 11.71 23.76 67.99
N LYS A 201 12.42 24.87 67.83
CA LYS A 201 13.23 25.47 68.91
C LYS A 201 12.34 25.92 70.06
N HIS A 202 11.32 26.73 69.78
CA HIS A 202 10.40 27.19 70.82
C HIS A 202 9.70 26.06 71.57
N ILE A 203 9.39 24.93 70.93
CA ILE A 203 8.89 23.73 71.61
C ILE A 203 9.94 23.13 72.57
N LYS A 204 11.24 23.18 72.26
CA LYS A 204 12.31 22.75 73.18
C LYS A 204 12.43 23.73 74.35
N ASP A 205 12.55 25.03 74.05
CA ASP A 205 12.63 26.11 75.05
C ASP A 205 11.48 26.00 76.08
N LEU A 206 10.24 25.75 75.62
CA LEU A 206 9.05 25.61 76.47
C LEU A 206 9.04 24.31 77.28
N ASN A 207 9.65 23.23 76.77
CA ASN A 207 9.80 21.97 77.51
C ASN A 207 10.91 22.07 78.56
N GLU A 208 12.01 22.74 78.25
CA GLU A 208 13.10 23.03 79.19
C GLU A 208 12.58 23.91 80.34
N ALA A 209 11.89 25.02 80.05
CA ALA A 209 11.23 25.85 81.06
C ALA A 209 10.17 25.08 81.88
N ARG A 210 9.46 24.11 81.29
CA ARG A 210 8.55 23.22 82.02
C ARG A 210 9.27 22.24 82.95
N VAL A 211 10.45 21.75 82.59
CA VAL A 211 11.28 20.92 83.45
C VAL A 211 11.83 21.77 84.60
N GLU A 212 12.36 22.96 84.32
CA GLU A 212 12.82 23.88 85.36
C GLU A 212 11.70 24.19 86.37
N LEU A 213 10.51 24.54 85.89
CA LEU A 213 9.33 24.86 86.72
C LEU A 213 8.87 23.67 87.57
N LYS A 214 9.01 22.42 87.08
CA LYS A 214 8.83 21.23 87.92
C LYS A 214 9.86 21.17 89.03
N THR A 215 11.17 21.31 88.71
CA THR A 215 12.20 21.24 89.76
C THR A 215 12.11 22.37 90.78
N THR A 216 11.60 23.56 90.42
CA THR A 216 11.36 24.63 91.39
C THR A 216 10.11 24.39 92.23
N SER A 217 9.06 23.79 91.66
CA SER A 217 7.89 23.33 92.42
C SER A 217 8.24 22.20 93.40
N GLU A 218 9.09 21.24 93.02
CA GLU A 218 9.62 20.18 93.88
C GLU A 218 10.49 20.74 95.01
N LYS A 219 11.37 21.72 94.70
CA LYS A 219 12.15 22.44 95.73
C LYS A 219 11.23 23.22 96.69
N LEU A 220 10.16 23.84 96.17
CA LEU A 220 9.19 24.57 96.99
C LEU A 220 8.44 23.64 97.93
N SER A 221 7.90 22.50 97.44
CA SER A 221 7.18 21.54 98.28
C SER A 221 8.07 20.95 99.38
N HIS A 222 9.36 20.73 99.10
CA HIS A 222 10.35 20.30 100.10
C HIS A 222 10.66 21.39 101.16
N VAL A 223 10.61 22.67 100.79
CA VAL A 223 10.73 23.79 101.73
C VAL A 223 9.45 23.94 102.57
N GLU A 224 8.27 23.77 101.96
CA GLU A 224 6.99 23.73 102.68
C GLU A 224 6.90 22.54 103.64
N GLU A 225 7.48 21.40 103.28
CA GLU A 225 7.60 20.22 104.14
C GLU A 225 8.45 20.50 105.37
N LYS A 226 9.68 21.00 105.18
CA LYS A 226 10.55 21.46 106.26
C LYS A 226 9.90 22.56 107.11
N HIS A 227 9.08 23.42 106.51
CA HIS A 227 8.34 24.43 107.24
C HIS A 227 7.16 23.84 108.05
N ARG A 228 6.50 22.78 107.56
CA ARG A 228 5.52 21.98 108.31
C ARG A 228 6.18 21.23 109.47
N GLU A 229 7.32 20.59 109.23
CA GLU A 229 8.15 19.93 110.27
C GLU A 229 8.53 20.93 111.36
N LEU A 230 9.17 22.05 111.01
CA LEU A 230 9.57 23.10 111.95
C LEU A 230 8.37 23.71 112.71
N LYS A 231 7.21 23.86 112.07
CA LYS A 231 5.96 24.28 112.74
C LYS A 231 5.47 23.24 113.74
N SER A 232 5.49 21.95 113.40
CA SER A 232 5.10 20.87 114.30
C SER A 232 6.05 20.77 115.50
N LEU A 233 7.37 20.91 115.27
CA LEU A 233 8.39 20.91 116.31
C LEU A 233 8.29 22.16 117.20
N HIS A 234 7.97 23.31 116.63
CA HIS A 234 7.68 24.53 117.39
C HIS A 234 6.43 24.38 118.26
N LEU A 235 5.36 23.76 117.74
CA LEU A 235 4.14 23.49 118.50
C LEU A 235 4.38 22.47 119.62
N GLN A 236 5.18 21.43 119.38
CA GLN A 236 5.63 20.50 120.43
C GLN A 236 6.45 21.22 121.50
N LEU A 237 7.44 22.03 121.12
CA LEU A 237 8.22 22.84 122.06
C LEU A 237 7.37 23.90 122.80
N GLN A 238 6.30 24.40 122.19
CA GLN A 238 5.33 25.29 122.84
C GLN A 238 4.45 24.53 123.83
N GLN A 239 4.02 23.30 123.51
CA GLN A 239 3.31 22.41 124.42
C GLN A 239 4.19 21.96 125.59
N GLU A 240 5.47 21.62 125.36
CA GLU A 240 6.45 21.38 126.42
C GLU A 240 6.67 22.61 127.31
N ARG A 241 6.75 23.81 126.73
CA ARG A 241 6.85 25.06 127.50
C ARG A 241 5.60 25.30 128.33
N LEU A 242 4.40 25.07 127.79
CA LEU A 242 3.14 25.22 128.52
C LEU A 242 3.00 24.17 129.63
N ALA A 243 3.45 22.93 129.40
CA ALA A 243 3.51 21.90 130.45
C ALA A 243 4.48 22.32 131.58
N ARG A 244 5.71 22.77 131.23
CA ARG A 244 6.69 23.25 132.23
C ARG A 244 6.24 24.54 132.92
N HIS A 245 5.47 25.41 132.27
CA HIS A 245 4.87 26.58 132.91
C HIS A 245 3.65 26.25 133.78
N GLY A 246 3.05 25.07 133.64
CA GLY A 246 2.03 24.56 134.57
C GLY A 246 2.61 24.04 135.90
N GLU A 247 3.92 23.85 136.00
CA GLU A 247 4.58 23.18 137.14
C GLU A 247 5.72 24.01 137.78
N SER A 248 5.70 25.35 137.70
CA SER A 248 6.59 26.20 138.52
C SER A 248 6.15 27.66 138.68
N GLU A 249 5.14 27.94 139.51
CA GLU A 249 4.97 29.26 140.14
C GLU A 249 5.66 29.29 141.53
N GLU A 250 6.99 29.28 141.57
CA GLU A 250 7.71 29.74 142.76
C GLU A 250 9.10 30.32 142.42
N ARG A 251 9.48 31.36 143.19
CA ARG A 251 10.80 31.98 143.36
C ARG A 251 11.25 33.00 142.30
N ILE A 252 11.70 34.12 142.86
CA ILE A 252 12.11 35.37 142.23
C ILE A 252 13.65 35.41 142.16
N ASP A 253 14.20 35.89 141.04
CA ASP A 253 15.16 37.02 140.93
C ASP A 253 16.44 36.90 140.06
N ILE A 254 16.91 38.08 139.63
CA ILE A 254 18.28 38.48 139.23
C ILE A 254 18.89 37.90 137.91
N HIS A 255 18.63 38.67 136.84
CA HIS A 255 19.58 39.20 135.84
C HIS A 255 20.47 38.36 134.90
N GLN A 256 20.42 38.79 133.63
CA GLN A 256 21.53 38.98 132.67
C GLN A 256 22.45 37.80 132.30
N LYS A 257 22.06 37.08 131.24
CA LYS A 257 22.89 36.81 130.03
C LYS A 257 21.99 36.33 128.89
N GLY A 258 22.30 36.71 127.64
CA GLY A 258 21.49 36.27 126.48
C GLY A 258 21.30 37.24 125.32
N ARG A 259 22.20 38.20 125.07
CA ARG A 259 22.20 38.95 123.79
C ARG A 259 22.60 38.01 122.63
N SER A 260 21.66 37.24 122.06
CA SER A 260 21.77 36.57 120.75
C SER A 260 20.48 35.85 120.38
N ILE A 261 19.55 36.57 119.73
CA ILE A 261 18.55 36.11 118.73
C ILE A 261 17.73 37.36 118.39
N GLY A 262 17.99 37.95 117.22
CA GLY A 262 17.44 39.25 116.82
C GLY A 262 18.00 39.80 115.50
N MET A 263 18.79 39.00 114.77
CA MET A 263 19.42 39.36 113.49
C MET A 263 19.29 38.21 112.49
N CYS A 264 18.05 37.85 112.13
CA CYS A 264 17.74 37.09 110.91
C CYS A 264 16.22 37.02 110.68
N ASN A 265 15.60 38.13 110.25
CA ASN A 265 14.23 38.15 109.70
C ASN A 265 13.96 39.43 108.90
N SER A 266 14.84 39.74 107.93
CA SER A 266 14.83 41.01 107.19
C SER A 266 15.09 40.80 105.69
N ALA A 267 14.30 39.93 105.03
CA ALA A 267 14.38 39.70 103.57
C ALA A 267 13.19 38.95 102.94
N PHE A 268 11.92 39.09 103.41
CA PHE A 268 10.81 38.27 102.84
C PHE A 268 9.41 38.91 102.71
N LEU A 269 9.25 40.23 102.75
CA LEU A 269 7.96 40.90 102.45
C LEU A 269 8.05 42.04 101.42
N ASP A 270 9.10 42.06 100.60
CA ASP A 270 9.19 42.93 99.42
C ASP A 270 8.54 42.28 98.19
N LYS A 271 7.35 42.80 97.82
CA LYS A 271 6.86 43.04 96.44
C LYS A 271 5.35 43.30 96.31
N SER A 272 4.55 43.05 97.35
CA SER A 272 3.08 43.23 97.30
C SER A 272 2.56 44.56 97.88
N SER A 273 3.40 45.37 98.52
CA SER A 273 3.03 46.57 99.31
C SER A 273 3.14 47.91 98.55
N VAL A 274 3.80 47.92 97.39
CA VAL A 274 4.21 49.16 96.70
C VAL A 274 3.02 49.99 96.20
N ALA A 275 1.93 49.33 95.78
CA ALA A 275 0.74 50.01 95.23
C ALA A 275 -0.13 50.71 96.29
N SER A 276 -0.14 50.22 97.54
CA SER A 276 -0.87 50.85 98.65
C SER A 276 -0.03 51.92 99.36
N SER A 277 1.29 51.71 99.47
CA SER A 277 2.23 52.65 100.09
C SER A 277 2.19 54.04 99.44
N ALA A 278 2.17 54.12 98.09
CA ALA A 278 2.20 55.41 97.38
C ALA A 278 0.99 56.32 97.69
N LYS A 279 -0.20 55.75 97.95
CA LYS A 279 -1.38 56.54 98.37
C LYS A 279 -1.28 57.01 99.81
N ALA A 280 -0.75 56.16 100.71
CA ALA A 280 -0.49 56.53 102.10
C ALA A 280 0.57 57.62 102.22
N GLN A 281 1.65 57.56 101.43
CA GLN A 281 2.71 58.58 101.42
C GLN A 281 2.20 59.94 100.94
N ASN A 282 1.36 59.99 99.89
CA ASN A 282 0.76 61.25 99.45
C ASN A 282 -0.20 61.83 100.51
N ALA A 283 -1.00 60.99 101.19
CA ALA A 283 -1.85 61.44 102.28
C ALA A 283 -1.04 61.96 103.48
N SER A 284 0.02 61.25 103.87
CA SER A 284 0.96 61.69 104.92
C SER A 284 1.59 63.03 104.56
N SER A 285 2.12 63.17 103.34
CA SER A 285 2.73 64.42 102.88
C SER A 285 1.75 65.59 102.75
N ILE A 286 0.44 65.36 102.67
CA ILE A 286 -0.58 66.42 102.75
C ILE A 286 -0.86 66.76 104.22
N LEU A 287 -1.03 65.75 105.08
CA LEU A 287 -1.28 65.93 106.51
C LEU A 287 -0.10 66.62 107.22
N GLU A 288 1.14 66.24 106.90
CA GLU A 288 2.37 66.88 107.36
C GLU A 288 2.39 68.37 106.97
N LYS A 289 2.03 68.72 105.73
CA LYS A 289 1.95 70.11 105.29
C LYS A 289 0.90 70.89 106.07
N THR A 290 -0.29 70.33 106.27
CA THR A 290 -1.34 70.97 107.10
C THR A 290 -0.93 71.08 108.57
N LEU A 291 -0.18 70.12 109.10
CA LEU A 291 0.36 70.19 110.46
C LEU A 291 1.38 71.33 110.59
N THR A 292 2.31 71.45 109.64
CA THR A 292 3.29 72.56 109.64
C THR A 292 2.63 73.94 109.45
N ALA A 293 1.52 74.02 108.71
CA ALA A 293 0.75 75.26 108.57
C ALA A 293 0.05 75.63 109.90
N LEU A 294 -0.66 74.69 110.53
CA LEU A 294 -1.32 74.90 111.83
C LEU A 294 -0.31 75.18 112.96
N GLN A 295 0.90 74.61 112.89
CA GLN A 295 1.99 74.94 113.81
C GLN A 295 2.46 76.39 113.62
N ALA A 296 2.64 76.84 112.37
CA ALA A 296 3.00 78.23 112.09
C ALA A 296 1.90 79.22 112.50
N GLU A 297 0.62 78.89 112.30
CA GLU A 297 -0.51 79.70 112.79
C GLU A 297 -0.57 79.76 114.33
N HIS A 298 -0.31 78.63 115.02
CA HIS A 298 -0.27 78.61 116.47
C HIS A 298 0.92 79.41 117.04
N GLU A 299 2.10 79.32 116.41
CA GLU A 299 3.26 80.14 116.77
C GLU A 299 3.00 81.63 116.51
N ALA A 300 2.34 81.99 115.39
CA ALA A 300 1.94 83.37 115.10
C ALA A 300 0.98 83.95 116.15
N LEU A 301 -0.12 83.24 116.46
CA LEU A 301 -1.09 83.65 117.48
C LEU A 301 -0.46 83.77 118.88
N LYS A 302 0.50 82.90 119.21
CA LYS A 302 1.27 82.97 120.46
C LYS A 302 2.17 84.22 120.50
N LEU A 303 2.74 84.60 119.35
CA LEU A 303 3.56 85.81 119.20
C LEU A 303 2.69 87.08 119.30
N GLU A 304 1.49 87.09 118.70
CA GLU A 304 0.51 88.17 118.86
C GLU A 304 0.05 88.32 120.31
N HIS A 305 -0.23 87.22 121.02
CA HIS A 305 -0.61 87.26 122.42
C HIS A 305 0.48 87.87 123.31
N GLU A 306 1.74 87.48 123.12
CA GLU A 306 2.87 88.01 123.88
C GLU A 306 3.14 89.50 123.52
N GLN A 307 2.96 89.92 122.26
CA GLN A 307 2.98 91.34 121.87
C GLN A 307 1.85 92.15 122.53
N HIS A 308 0.64 91.60 122.62
CA HIS A 308 -0.48 92.27 123.29
C HIS A 308 -0.23 92.46 124.80
N LYS A 309 0.34 91.44 125.44
CA LYS A 309 0.75 91.43 126.85
C LYS A 309 1.88 92.44 127.13
N GLN A 310 2.84 92.58 126.21
CA GLN A 310 3.88 93.62 126.29
C GLN A 310 3.28 95.03 126.13
N LYS A 311 2.37 95.23 125.17
CA LYS A 311 1.67 96.52 124.97
C LYS A 311 0.88 96.92 126.22
N THR A 312 0.15 96.01 126.87
CA THR A 312 -0.59 96.36 128.10
C THR A 312 0.35 96.75 129.26
N ALA A 313 1.49 96.07 129.42
CA ALA A 313 2.47 96.41 130.45
C ALA A 313 3.02 97.83 130.29
N VAL A 314 3.45 98.22 129.08
CA VAL A 314 3.95 99.58 128.79
C VAL A 314 2.91 100.65 129.13
N THR A 315 1.62 100.43 128.78
CA THR A 315 0.54 101.38 129.09
C THR A 315 0.16 101.48 130.59
N VAL A 316 0.73 100.63 131.45
CA VAL A 316 0.66 100.77 132.91
C VAL A 316 1.81 101.65 133.39
N GLU A 317 3.06 101.34 132.98
CA GLU A 317 4.23 102.14 133.34
C GLU A 317 4.11 103.61 132.88
N GLU A 318 3.55 103.87 131.70
CA GLU A 318 3.24 105.22 131.22
C GLU A 318 2.28 105.98 132.15
N LYS A 319 1.29 105.29 132.72
CA LYS A 319 0.32 105.91 133.64
C LYS A 319 0.94 106.19 135.01
N ASP A 320 1.76 105.27 135.53
CA ASP A 320 2.46 105.47 136.79
C ASP A 320 3.48 106.62 136.70
N LYS A 321 4.18 106.76 135.56
CA LYS A 321 5.02 107.93 135.25
C LYS A 321 4.22 109.24 135.28
N ILE A 322 3.00 109.27 134.74
CA ILE A 322 2.11 110.44 134.77
C ILE A 322 1.62 110.75 136.19
N VAL A 323 1.26 109.74 136.99
CA VAL A 323 0.85 109.91 138.39
C VAL A 323 1.99 110.53 139.23
N GLY A 324 3.23 110.02 139.07
CA GLY A 324 4.40 110.58 139.76
C GLY A 324 4.67 112.04 139.39
N LEU A 325 4.56 112.40 138.11
CA LEU A 325 4.69 113.80 137.66
C LEU A 325 3.61 114.72 138.24
N LEU A 326 2.37 114.22 138.39
CA LEU A 326 1.30 114.98 139.03
C LEU A 326 1.56 115.16 140.54
N GLN A 327 2.05 114.15 141.25
CA GLN A 327 2.39 114.27 142.67
C GLN A 327 3.51 115.28 142.92
N VAL A 328 4.61 115.23 142.14
CA VAL A 328 5.69 116.23 142.23
C VAL A 328 5.16 117.65 141.98
N LYS A 329 4.24 117.81 141.02
CA LYS A 329 3.65 119.11 140.70
C LYS A 329 2.72 119.61 141.81
N VAL A 330 1.91 118.73 142.42
CA VAL A 330 1.11 119.05 143.61
C VAL A 330 2.02 119.52 144.76
N SER A 331 3.08 118.79 145.09
CA SER A 331 4.01 119.18 146.16
C SER A 331 4.87 120.42 145.87
N SER A 332 4.97 120.86 144.62
CA SER A 332 5.50 122.19 144.27
C SER A 332 4.50 123.32 144.46
N LEU A 333 3.20 123.04 144.26
CA LEU A 333 2.12 124.01 144.44
C LEU A 333 1.76 124.19 145.92
N GLU A 334 1.76 123.11 146.70
CA GLU A 334 1.59 123.14 148.16
C GLU A 334 2.63 124.06 148.81
N LYS A 335 3.91 123.93 148.44
CA LYS A 335 5.00 124.78 148.93
C LYS A 335 4.92 126.25 148.52
N ARG A 336 4.23 126.58 147.42
CA ARG A 336 3.99 127.98 147.01
C ARG A 336 2.83 128.64 147.75
N ILE A 337 2.04 127.92 148.53
CA ILE A 337 0.89 128.44 149.27
C ILE A 337 1.29 128.79 150.73
N GLU A 338 2.30 128.14 151.30
CA GLU A 338 2.87 128.46 152.61
C GLU A 338 3.81 129.68 152.53
N GLY A 339 3.24 130.86 152.27
CA GLY A 339 3.99 132.07 151.94
C GLY A 339 4.79 132.70 153.08
N ASN A 340 6.12 132.61 152.99
CA ASN A 340 7.10 133.64 153.38
C ASN A 340 8.50 133.17 152.93
N LEU A 341 8.91 133.50 151.70
CA LEU A 341 10.20 133.10 151.11
C LEU A 341 11.03 134.32 150.68
N SER A 342 12.35 134.19 150.76
CA SER A 342 13.33 135.19 150.37
C SER A 342 13.53 135.25 148.84
N GLU A 343 14.06 136.37 148.32
CA GLU A 343 14.40 136.52 146.89
C GLU A 343 15.40 135.43 146.42
N ASP A 344 16.36 135.04 147.28
CA ASP A 344 17.30 133.94 147.02
C ASP A 344 16.60 132.57 146.92
N GLU A 345 15.49 132.37 147.64
CA GLU A 345 14.75 131.10 147.62
C GLU A 345 13.91 130.98 146.35
N HIS A 346 13.30 132.07 145.89
CA HIS A 346 12.69 132.15 144.56
C HIS A 346 13.71 131.93 143.44
N LEU A 347 14.92 132.48 143.54
CA LEU A 347 15.99 132.22 142.57
C LEU A 347 16.39 130.73 142.55
N GLN A 348 16.49 130.10 143.73
CA GLN A 348 16.73 128.66 143.80
C GLN A 348 15.59 127.81 143.24
N GLU A 349 14.32 128.18 143.44
CA GLU A 349 13.19 127.47 142.82
C GLU A 349 13.23 127.58 141.29
N LEU A 350 13.49 128.77 140.75
CA LEU A 350 13.60 128.98 139.30
C LEU A 350 14.79 128.22 138.69
N LEU A 351 15.92 128.11 139.41
CA LEU A 351 17.05 127.28 138.98
C LEU A 351 16.71 125.77 139.04
N LYS A 352 15.94 125.33 140.04
CA LYS A 352 15.42 123.95 140.13
C LYS A 352 14.45 123.65 138.99
N GLU A 353 13.47 124.51 138.73
CA GLU A 353 12.54 124.40 137.59
C GLU A 353 13.29 124.39 136.25
N LYS A 354 14.29 125.28 136.06
CA LYS A 354 15.15 125.26 134.86
C LYS A 354 15.85 123.92 134.70
N SER A 355 16.51 123.42 135.74
CA SER A 355 17.24 122.14 135.67
C SER A 355 16.32 120.94 135.38
N PHE A 356 15.10 120.96 135.92
CA PHE A 356 14.07 119.95 135.66
C PHE A 356 13.54 120.02 134.21
N LEU A 357 13.37 121.23 133.66
CA LEU A 357 12.98 121.41 132.25
C LEU A 357 14.11 121.04 131.28
N GLU A 358 15.37 121.32 131.63
CA GLU A 358 16.55 120.88 130.86
C GLU A 358 16.68 119.35 130.88
N GLN A 359 16.48 118.71 132.04
CA GLN A 359 16.41 117.25 132.13
C GLN A 359 15.25 116.69 131.30
N LYS A 360 14.04 117.26 131.40
CA LYS A 360 12.87 116.81 130.61
C LYS A 360 13.08 116.95 129.11
N LEU A 361 13.78 117.99 128.67
CA LEU A 361 14.15 118.17 127.26
C LEU A 361 15.11 117.07 126.78
N GLU A 362 16.07 116.67 127.62
CA GLU A 362 17.04 115.63 127.27
C GLU A 362 16.43 114.21 127.33
N GLU A 363 15.55 113.95 128.30
CA GLU A 363 14.73 112.72 128.34
C GLU A 363 13.93 112.56 127.05
N SER A 364 13.17 113.58 126.63
CA SER A 364 12.41 113.53 125.37
C SER A 364 13.28 113.50 124.10
N ARG A 365 14.54 113.98 124.15
CA ARG A 365 15.51 113.78 123.06
C ARG A 365 15.96 112.31 123.00
N GLN A 366 16.21 111.69 124.14
CA GLN A 366 16.63 110.29 124.21
C GLN A 366 15.50 109.35 123.76
N GLU A 367 14.26 109.58 124.21
CA GLU A 367 13.07 108.86 123.72
C GLU A 367 12.90 108.98 122.19
N LEU A 368 13.13 110.18 121.63
CA LEU A 368 13.08 110.42 120.18
C LEU A 368 14.24 109.75 119.43
N LEU A 369 15.39 109.58 120.08
CA LEU A 369 16.55 108.88 119.51
C LEU A 369 16.37 107.36 119.53
N GLU A 370 15.83 106.79 120.61
CA GLU A 370 15.50 105.35 120.75
C GLU A 370 14.34 104.93 119.82
N THR A 371 13.32 105.77 119.67
CA THR A 371 12.27 105.57 118.64
C THR A 371 12.84 105.72 117.22
N LYS A 372 13.90 106.50 116.99
CA LYS A 372 14.55 106.59 115.68
C LYS A 372 15.43 105.36 115.37
N THR A 373 16.18 104.83 116.35
CA THR A 373 17.01 103.62 116.13
C THR A 373 16.14 102.39 115.90
N SER A 374 15.10 102.18 116.72
CA SER A 374 14.15 101.08 116.54
C SER A 374 13.41 101.12 115.19
N HIS A 375 12.97 102.29 114.71
CA HIS A 375 12.46 102.42 113.33
C HIS A 375 13.53 102.11 112.27
N SER A 376 14.80 102.49 112.49
CA SER A 376 15.90 102.16 111.58
C SER A 376 16.19 100.65 111.53
N GLU A 377 16.08 99.96 112.66
CA GLU A 377 16.22 98.50 112.76
C GLU A 377 15.06 97.78 112.07
N ILE A 378 13.82 98.22 112.29
CA ILE A 378 12.63 97.71 111.60
C ILE A 378 12.76 97.89 110.07
N ASN A 379 13.20 99.07 109.61
CA ASN A 379 13.46 99.31 108.18
C ASN A 379 14.54 98.38 107.64
N SER A 380 15.65 98.19 108.35
CA SER A 380 16.71 97.26 107.93
C SER A 380 16.24 95.80 107.86
N ILE A 381 15.37 95.37 108.78
CA ILE A 381 14.73 94.05 108.76
C ILE A 381 13.79 93.91 107.56
N LEU A 382 12.99 94.94 107.25
CA LEU A 382 12.10 94.94 106.07
C LEU A 382 12.88 94.96 104.75
N GLU A 383 13.97 95.74 104.65
CA GLU A 383 14.89 95.73 103.51
C GLU A 383 15.54 94.35 103.32
N ALA A 384 15.99 93.72 104.41
CA ALA A 384 16.53 92.36 104.37
C ALA A 384 15.48 91.34 103.89
N GLN A 385 14.23 91.43 104.38
CA GLN A 385 13.13 90.59 103.92
C GLN A 385 12.80 90.81 102.43
N LEU A 386 12.73 92.07 101.98
CA LEU A 386 12.53 92.42 100.57
C LEU A 386 13.66 91.89 99.69
N SER A 387 14.93 91.99 100.12
CA SER A 387 16.06 91.42 99.38
C SER A 387 15.94 89.89 99.22
N LYS A 388 15.50 89.20 100.28
CA LYS A 388 15.30 87.74 100.30
C LYS A 388 14.12 87.31 99.44
N LEU A 389 13.02 88.08 99.44
CA LEU A 389 11.89 87.87 98.53
C LEU A 389 12.31 88.10 97.07
N ASN A 390 13.04 89.17 96.77
CA ASN A 390 13.55 89.47 95.44
C ASN A 390 14.50 88.39 94.91
N SER A 391 15.41 87.86 95.75
CA SER A 391 16.28 86.74 95.38
C SER A 391 15.47 85.49 95.04
N LYS A 392 14.45 85.16 95.84
CA LYS A 392 13.58 84.00 95.61
C LYS A 392 12.65 84.16 94.40
N VAL A 393 12.24 85.38 94.08
CA VAL A 393 11.53 85.72 92.84
C VAL A 393 12.47 85.53 91.64
N ALA A 394 13.73 85.94 91.71
CA ALA A 394 14.72 85.71 90.65
C ALA A 394 15.01 84.21 90.45
N GLU A 395 15.20 83.44 91.52
CA GLU A 395 15.32 81.97 91.48
C GLU A 395 14.12 81.34 90.75
N LEU A 396 12.89 81.68 91.15
CA LEU A 396 11.67 81.18 90.53
C LEU A 396 11.56 81.59 89.04
N GLN A 397 11.97 82.81 88.68
CA GLN A 397 12.01 83.25 87.28
C GLN A 397 13.03 82.45 86.44
N THR A 398 14.20 82.10 87.00
CA THR A 398 15.17 81.24 86.29
C THR A 398 14.68 79.81 86.14
N LEU A 399 14.02 79.26 87.17
CA LEU A 399 13.40 77.93 87.11
C LEU A 399 12.24 77.89 86.11
N LEU A 400 11.43 78.96 86.02
CA LEU A 400 10.35 79.07 85.04
C LEU A 400 10.93 79.07 83.61
N LYS A 401 11.91 79.94 83.32
CA LYS A 401 12.60 79.99 82.02
C LYS A 401 13.18 78.63 81.62
N TYR A 402 13.89 77.96 82.53
CA TYR A 402 14.44 76.63 82.25
C TYR A 402 13.34 75.58 81.96
N LYS A 403 12.19 75.66 82.63
CA LYS A 403 11.03 74.79 82.33
C LYS A 403 10.38 75.12 80.99
N ASP A 404 10.25 76.40 80.64
CA ASP A 404 9.71 76.85 79.36
C ASP A 404 10.63 76.46 78.20
N GLU A 405 11.94 76.70 78.32
CA GLU A 405 12.98 76.28 77.37
C GLU A 405 13.01 74.75 77.21
N SER A 406 12.95 74.00 78.32
CA SER A 406 12.88 72.53 78.28
C SER A 406 11.61 72.04 77.58
N ALA A 407 10.45 72.64 77.87
CA ALA A 407 9.18 72.29 77.26
C ALA A 407 9.13 72.66 75.77
N GLN A 408 9.69 73.81 75.40
CA GLN A 408 9.81 74.23 74.01
C GLN A 408 10.73 73.28 73.23
N SER A 409 11.90 72.93 73.77
CA SER A 409 12.78 71.95 73.13
C SER A 409 12.14 70.57 72.94
N PHE A 410 11.15 70.21 73.76
CA PHE A 410 10.38 68.97 73.61
C PHE A 410 9.30 69.10 72.52
N LYS A 411 8.60 70.24 72.46
CA LYS A 411 7.68 70.57 71.37
C LYS A 411 8.41 70.60 70.02
N ASP A 412 9.55 71.28 69.93
CA ASP A 412 10.31 71.43 68.69
C ASP A 412 10.79 70.08 68.14
N LYS A 413 11.26 69.18 69.03
CA LYS A 413 11.61 67.80 68.68
C LYS A 413 10.39 67.00 68.21
N SER A 414 9.27 67.12 68.93
CA SER A 414 8.02 66.44 68.57
C SER A 414 7.48 66.92 67.22
N GLN A 415 7.52 68.23 66.97
CA GLN A 415 7.12 68.84 65.69
C GLN A 415 8.06 68.44 64.56
N SER A 416 9.37 68.36 64.81
CA SER A 416 10.34 67.86 63.81
C SER A 416 10.01 66.42 63.41
N GLN A 417 9.72 65.55 64.38
CA GLN A 417 9.31 64.16 64.12
C GLN A 417 7.96 64.07 63.40
N ILE A 418 6.99 64.93 63.72
CA ILE A 418 5.72 65.03 62.98
C ILE A 418 5.98 65.42 61.54
N ASN A 419 6.76 66.48 61.28
CA ASN A 419 7.09 66.95 59.94
C ASN A 419 7.85 65.87 59.12
N GLU A 420 8.77 65.13 59.74
CA GLU A 420 9.48 64.00 59.11
C GLU A 420 8.52 62.86 58.71
N LEU A 421 7.56 62.53 59.58
CA LEU A 421 6.55 61.49 59.31
C LEU A 421 5.52 61.94 58.26
N GLU A 422 5.11 63.21 58.28
CA GLU A 422 4.23 63.81 57.26
C GLU A 422 4.91 63.83 55.89
N GLN A 423 6.19 64.24 55.82
CA GLN A 423 6.97 64.18 54.58
C GLN A 423 7.14 62.73 54.11
N ALA A 424 7.43 61.78 54.99
CA ALA A 424 7.55 60.36 54.64
C ALA A 424 6.22 59.77 54.12
N LEU A 425 5.08 60.17 54.69
CA LEU A 425 3.74 59.79 54.22
C LEU A 425 3.44 60.41 52.85
N GLN A 426 3.78 61.67 52.62
CA GLN A 426 3.63 62.33 51.32
C GLN A 426 4.50 61.65 50.24
N ASP A 427 5.76 61.38 50.58
CA ASP A 427 6.73 60.64 49.76
C ASP A 427 6.22 59.24 49.35
N VAL A 428 5.48 58.56 50.23
CA VAL A 428 4.86 57.25 49.95
C VAL A 428 3.57 57.43 49.13
N SER A 429 2.77 58.46 49.42
CA SER A 429 1.55 58.82 48.68
C SER A 429 1.85 59.11 47.20
N ASP A 430 2.89 59.88 46.91
CA ASP A 430 3.27 60.22 45.53
C ASP A 430 3.94 59.06 44.79
N LYS A 431 4.71 58.21 45.49
CA LYS A 431 5.20 56.92 44.93
C LYS A 431 4.03 55.98 44.60
N LEU A 432 3.00 55.93 45.45
CA LEU A 432 1.80 55.14 45.20
C LEU A 432 1.04 55.66 43.96
N LYS A 433 0.81 56.97 43.84
CA LYS A 433 0.20 57.59 42.65
C LYS A 433 0.98 57.26 41.37
N ALA A 434 2.30 57.47 41.36
CA ALA A 434 3.15 57.15 40.22
C ALA A 434 3.08 55.67 39.82
N SER A 435 2.98 54.74 40.80
CA SER A 435 2.78 53.32 40.52
C SER A 435 1.38 53.01 39.98
N GLN A 436 0.34 53.70 40.45
CA GLN A 436 -1.03 53.56 39.97
C GLN A 436 -1.17 54.09 38.53
N ASP A 437 -0.56 55.23 38.21
CA ASP A 437 -0.56 55.80 36.86
C ASP A 437 0.20 54.90 35.87
N GLN A 438 1.31 54.28 36.30
CA GLN A 438 2.00 53.27 35.50
C GLN A 438 1.14 52.01 35.28
N VAL A 439 0.37 51.56 36.28
CA VAL A 439 -0.61 50.47 36.10
C VAL A 439 -1.71 50.88 35.11
N ASN A 440 -2.27 52.09 35.25
CA ASN A 440 -3.28 52.64 34.36
C ASN A 440 -2.79 52.70 32.90
N GLU A 441 -1.54 53.12 32.68
CA GLU A 441 -0.91 53.14 31.36
C GLU A 441 -0.78 51.74 30.77
N LYS A 442 -0.23 50.78 31.53
CA LYS A 442 -0.07 49.38 31.10
C LYS A 442 -1.43 48.72 30.83
N GLU A 443 -2.46 49.00 31.62
CA GLU A 443 -3.83 48.58 31.30
C GLU A 443 -4.31 49.15 29.95
N SER A 444 -3.98 50.40 29.62
CA SER A 444 -4.34 51.01 28.34
C SER A 444 -3.62 50.34 27.17
N GLU A 445 -2.37 49.92 27.35
CA GLU A 445 -1.61 49.14 26.35
C GLU A 445 -2.21 47.75 26.16
N ILE A 446 -2.52 47.04 27.26
CA ILE A 446 -3.15 45.72 27.22
C ILE A 446 -4.49 45.81 26.48
N LYS A 447 -5.34 46.79 26.80
CA LYS A 447 -6.65 47.00 26.15
C LYS A 447 -6.51 47.25 24.64
N LYS A 448 -5.49 47.99 24.20
CA LYS A 448 -5.16 48.17 22.77
C LYS A 448 -4.68 46.87 22.13
N LEU A 449 -3.81 46.12 22.79
CA LEU A 449 -3.29 44.84 22.27
C LEU A 449 -4.37 43.75 22.18
N THR A 450 -5.35 43.74 23.11
CA THR A 450 -6.50 42.82 23.03
C THR A 450 -7.41 43.14 21.84
N THR A 451 -7.77 44.41 21.62
CA THR A 451 -8.57 44.78 20.44
C THR A 451 -7.82 44.49 19.14
N ASP A 452 -6.51 44.78 19.09
CA ASP A 452 -5.64 44.45 17.96
C ASP A 452 -5.57 42.93 17.67
N ALA A 453 -5.69 42.08 18.70
CA ALA A 453 -5.68 40.62 18.58
C ALA A 453 -7.05 40.08 18.14
N GLU A 454 -8.15 40.62 18.69
CA GLU A 454 -9.52 40.33 18.27
C GLU A 454 -9.74 40.70 16.80
N ASP A 455 -9.25 41.87 16.37
CA ASP A 455 -9.42 42.36 15.02
C ASP A 455 -8.63 41.50 13.99
N LYS A 456 -7.46 40.98 14.38
CA LYS A 456 -6.70 39.97 13.62
C LYS A 456 -7.42 38.63 13.58
N ASN A 457 -7.98 38.17 14.71
CA ASN A 457 -8.77 36.93 14.81
C ASN A 457 -10.00 36.99 13.90
N ASN A 458 -10.76 38.09 13.92
CA ASN A 458 -11.91 38.34 13.05
C ASN A 458 -11.52 38.27 11.57
N LYS A 459 -10.41 38.92 11.18
CA LYS A 459 -9.88 38.86 9.79
C LYS A 459 -9.48 37.44 9.39
N PHE A 460 -8.84 36.66 10.27
CA PHE A 460 -8.54 35.26 10.00
C PHE A 460 -9.78 34.37 9.92
N GLN A 461 -10.80 34.59 10.77
CA GLN A 461 -12.08 33.87 10.70
C GLN A 461 -12.81 34.13 9.36
N GLN A 462 -12.83 35.39 8.90
CA GLN A 462 -13.36 35.74 7.57
C GLN A 462 -12.58 35.05 6.43
N GLN A 463 -11.24 35.03 6.49
CA GLN A 463 -10.42 34.31 5.49
C GLN A 463 -10.68 32.79 5.51
N ILE A 464 -10.86 32.19 6.69
CA ILE A 464 -11.23 30.77 6.85
C ILE A 464 -12.62 30.51 6.27
N ALA A 465 -13.60 31.39 6.52
CA ALA A 465 -14.94 31.28 5.95
C ALA A 465 -14.92 31.38 4.41
N ALA A 466 -14.18 32.33 3.84
CA ALA A 466 -14.01 32.48 2.39
C ALA A 466 -13.32 31.25 1.76
N CYS A 467 -12.27 30.70 2.39
CA CYS A 467 -11.64 29.45 1.95
C CYS A 467 -12.60 28.26 2.03
N ARG A 468 -13.42 28.16 3.08
CA ARG A 468 -14.46 27.13 3.21
C ARG A 468 -15.49 27.25 2.08
N HIS A 469 -16.02 28.44 1.79
CA HIS A 469 -16.96 28.67 0.70
C HIS A 469 -16.38 28.25 -0.66
N GLN A 470 -15.16 28.71 -0.99
CA GLN A 470 -14.48 28.30 -2.21
C GLN A 470 -14.22 26.79 -2.28
N SER A 471 -14.00 26.12 -1.14
CA SER A 471 -13.83 24.67 -1.11
C SER A 471 -15.16 23.93 -1.35
N ALA A 472 -16.26 24.42 -0.78
CA ALA A 472 -17.60 23.89 -1.00
C ALA A 472 -18.04 24.05 -2.47
N GLU A 473 -17.86 25.23 -3.08
CA GLU A 473 -18.09 25.43 -4.53
C GLU A 473 -17.31 24.44 -5.39
N LYS A 474 -16.03 24.19 -5.06
CA LYS A 474 -15.17 23.26 -5.80
C LYS A 474 -15.62 21.81 -5.60
N ILE A 475 -16.13 21.45 -4.43
CA ILE A 475 -16.74 20.15 -4.14
C ILE A 475 -18.02 19.99 -4.98
N SER A 476 -18.98 20.91 -4.90
CA SER A 476 -20.24 20.80 -5.66
C SER A 476 -20.07 20.86 -7.17
N ARG A 477 -19.06 21.59 -7.69
CA ARG A 477 -18.69 21.52 -9.12
C ARG A 477 -18.11 20.16 -9.53
N LEU A 478 -17.35 19.51 -8.65
CA LEU A 478 -16.83 18.16 -8.89
C LEU A 478 -17.91 17.08 -8.74
N GLU A 479 -18.82 17.23 -7.78
CA GLU A 479 -20.00 16.36 -7.61
C GLU A 479 -20.91 16.42 -8.84
N ALA A 480 -21.20 17.62 -9.37
CA ALA A 480 -21.93 17.79 -10.62
C ALA A 480 -21.20 17.20 -11.84
N GLN A 481 -19.87 17.23 -11.87
CA GLN A 481 -19.10 16.54 -12.92
C GLN A 481 -19.14 15.02 -12.76
N ILE A 482 -19.17 14.49 -11.53
CA ILE A 482 -19.31 13.06 -11.25
C ILE A 482 -20.69 12.57 -11.69
N THR A 483 -21.79 13.25 -11.35
CA THR A 483 -23.14 12.82 -11.75
C THR A 483 -23.35 12.87 -13.27
N VAL A 484 -22.76 13.84 -13.97
CA VAL A 484 -22.76 13.88 -15.45
C VAL A 484 -21.94 12.73 -16.05
N LEU A 485 -20.81 12.36 -15.45
CA LEU A 485 -20.02 11.20 -15.91
C LEU A 485 -20.68 9.86 -15.58
N GLU A 486 -21.40 9.76 -14.46
CA GLU A 486 -22.13 8.55 -14.05
C GLU A 486 -23.39 8.33 -14.91
N THR A 487 -24.15 9.39 -15.21
CA THR A 487 -25.29 9.33 -16.14
C THR A 487 -24.84 9.00 -17.57
N ALA A 488 -23.75 9.60 -18.06
CA ALA A 488 -23.16 9.24 -19.36
C ALA A 488 -22.69 7.77 -19.40
N LYS A 489 -22.08 7.27 -18.32
CA LYS A 489 -21.64 5.87 -18.20
C LYS A 489 -22.82 4.89 -18.15
N GLU A 490 -23.93 5.24 -17.51
CA GLU A 490 -25.15 4.42 -17.50
C GLU A 490 -25.87 4.47 -18.86
N PHE A 491 -25.80 5.57 -19.60
CA PHE A 491 -26.20 5.63 -21.01
C PHE A 491 -25.34 4.72 -21.90
N ASP A 492 -24.00 4.80 -21.80
CA ASP A 492 -23.09 3.90 -22.55
C ASP A 492 -23.35 2.42 -22.22
N LYS A 493 -23.61 2.11 -20.94
CA LYS A 493 -23.93 0.77 -20.46
C LYS A 493 -25.26 0.27 -20.99
N THR A 494 -26.33 1.08 -20.99
CA THR A 494 -27.64 0.69 -21.52
C THR A 494 -27.62 0.56 -23.04
N ALA A 495 -26.90 1.43 -23.75
CA ALA A 495 -26.67 1.30 -25.19
C ALA A 495 -25.88 0.02 -25.54
N ALA A 496 -24.85 -0.32 -24.75
CA ALA A 496 -24.11 -1.57 -24.90
C ALA A 496 -24.97 -2.81 -24.59
N GLN A 497 -25.81 -2.78 -23.54
CA GLN A 497 -26.78 -3.84 -23.24
C GLN A 497 -27.77 -4.03 -24.39
N HIS A 498 -28.34 -2.94 -24.91
CA HIS A 498 -29.24 -2.99 -26.06
C HIS A 498 -28.58 -3.63 -27.30
N LYS A 499 -27.33 -3.27 -27.62
CA LYS A 499 -26.64 -3.93 -28.76
C LYS A 499 -26.25 -5.39 -28.45
N VAL A 500 -25.99 -5.76 -27.20
CA VAL A 500 -25.83 -7.17 -26.83
C VAL A 500 -27.14 -7.93 -27.04
N SER A 501 -28.29 -7.41 -26.61
CA SER A 501 -29.59 -8.07 -26.82
C SER A 501 -29.97 -8.18 -28.31
N GLN A 502 -29.68 -7.15 -29.12
CA GLN A 502 -29.80 -7.27 -30.58
C GLN A 502 -28.91 -8.37 -31.15
N LEU A 503 -27.64 -8.44 -30.72
CA LEU A 503 -26.73 -9.50 -31.17
C LEU A 503 -27.14 -10.89 -30.67
N GLN A 504 -27.83 -11.00 -29.53
CA GLN A 504 -28.41 -12.27 -29.08
C GLN A 504 -29.55 -12.68 -30.01
N GLN A 505 -30.51 -11.79 -30.27
CA GLN A 505 -31.59 -12.04 -31.23
C GLN A 505 -31.06 -12.39 -32.63
N GLU A 506 -30.07 -11.65 -33.14
CA GLU A 506 -29.39 -11.96 -34.41
C GLU A 506 -28.73 -13.37 -34.42
N ASN A 507 -28.30 -13.90 -33.27
CA ASN A 507 -27.77 -15.27 -33.16
C ASN A 507 -28.88 -16.32 -32.98
N ASP A 508 -29.99 -15.98 -32.33
CA ASP A 508 -31.13 -16.88 -32.12
C ASP A 508 -31.89 -17.08 -33.45
N ASP A 509 -32.14 -16.01 -34.20
CA ASP A 509 -32.67 -16.03 -35.58
C ASP A 509 -31.79 -16.87 -36.52
N LEU A 510 -30.45 -16.83 -36.34
CA LEU A 510 -29.50 -17.64 -37.11
C LEU A 510 -29.49 -19.12 -36.67
N GLN A 511 -29.70 -19.41 -35.39
CA GLN A 511 -29.82 -20.79 -34.89
C GLN A 511 -31.12 -21.44 -35.37
N GLU A 512 -32.24 -20.72 -35.37
CA GLU A 512 -33.51 -21.22 -35.93
C GLU A 512 -33.36 -21.55 -37.41
N ARG A 513 -32.76 -20.66 -38.21
CA ARG A 513 -32.48 -20.91 -39.63
C ARG A 513 -31.48 -22.05 -39.88
N ILE A 514 -30.53 -22.29 -38.96
CA ILE A 514 -29.67 -23.48 -39.01
C ILE A 514 -30.51 -24.73 -38.76
N ALA A 515 -31.35 -24.76 -37.73
CA ALA A 515 -32.22 -25.89 -37.42
C ALA A 515 -33.24 -26.18 -38.55
N GLU A 516 -33.82 -25.15 -39.18
CA GLU A 516 -34.63 -25.29 -40.40
C GLU A 516 -33.82 -25.96 -41.53
N SER A 517 -32.58 -25.52 -41.75
CA SER A 517 -31.72 -26.09 -42.78
C SER A 517 -31.34 -27.54 -42.48
N GLU A 518 -31.05 -27.87 -41.22
CA GLU A 518 -30.79 -29.25 -40.76
C GLU A 518 -32.04 -30.13 -40.90
N HIS A 519 -33.23 -29.63 -40.55
CA HIS A 519 -34.48 -30.35 -40.81
C HIS A 519 -34.73 -30.57 -42.31
N SER A 520 -34.39 -29.61 -43.17
CA SER A 520 -34.49 -29.77 -44.63
C SER A 520 -33.51 -30.82 -45.17
N LEU A 521 -32.27 -30.82 -44.68
CA LEU A 521 -31.24 -31.81 -45.03
C LEU A 521 -31.63 -33.21 -44.55
N ASN A 522 -32.14 -33.35 -43.32
CA ASN A 522 -32.61 -34.63 -42.79
C ASN A 522 -33.79 -35.21 -43.59
N ARG A 523 -34.69 -34.37 -44.10
CA ARG A 523 -35.75 -34.80 -45.04
C ARG A 523 -35.16 -35.30 -46.36
N LEU A 524 -34.32 -34.49 -47.02
CA LEU A 524 -33.67 -34.86 -48.28
C LEU A 524 -32.80 -36.12 -48.14
N GLU A 525 -32.15 -36.33 -46.99
CA GLU A 525 -31.46 -37.57 -46.67
C GLU A 525 -32.39 -38.77 -46.54
N SER A 526 -33.57 -38.60 -45.94
CA SER A 526 -34.60 -39.64 -45.84
C SER A 526 -35.14 -39.99 -47.23
N ASP A 527 -35.42 -38.99 -48.05
CA ASP A 527 -35.90 -39.15 -49.43
C ASP A 527 -34.84 -39.86 -50.29
N LEU A 528 -33.55 -39.47 -50.17
CA LEU A 528 -32.43 -40.16 -50.81
C LEU A 528 -32.24 -41.59 -50.32
N LYS A 529 -32.57 -41.91 -49.05
CA LYS A 529 -32.56 -43.29 -48.53
C LYS A 529 -33.71 -44.10 -49.14
N SER A 530 -34.92 -43.53 -49.22
CA SER A 530 -36.07 -44.17 -49.89
C SER A 530 -35.81 -44.43 -51.37
N ILE A 531 -35.34 -43.42 -52.11
CA ILE A 531 -35.03 -43.52 -53.54
C ILE A 531 -33.91 -44.55 -53.79
N LYS A 532 -32.92 -44.69 -52.89
CA LYS A 532 -31.91 -45.75 -52.99
C LYS A 532 -32.47 -47.15 -52.75
N VAL A 533 -33.41 -47.31 -51.81
CA VAL A 533 -34.10 -48.60 -51.60
C VAL A 533 -34.95 -48.94 -52.84
N GLU A 534 -35.71 -47.98 -53.37
CA GLU A 534 -36.46 -48.15 -54.62
C GLU A 534 -35.55 -48.44 -55.83
N LEU A 535 -34.38 -47.81 -55.92
CA LEU A 535 -33.42 -48.10 -56.98
C LEU A 535 -32.93 -49.54 -56.84
N SER A 536 -32.53 -49.96 -55.63
CA SER A 536 -32.06 -51.32 -55.39
C SER A 536 -33.12 -52.40 -55.66
N SER A 537 -34.41 -52.13 -55.40
CA SER A 537 -35.49 -53.06 -55.72
C SER A 537 -35.86 -53.06 -57.22
N LYS A 538 -35.75 -51.92 -57.90
CA LYS A 538 -35.84 -51.83 -59.37
C LYS A 538 -34.64 -52.53 -60.04
N GLU A 539 -33.45 -52.48 -59.44
CA GLU A 539 -32.26 -53.22 -59.86
C GLU A 539 -32.45 -54.73 -59.66
N THR A 540 -32.93 -55.21 -58.50
CA THR A 540 -33.20 -56.65 -58.33
C THR A 540 -34.24 -57.15 -59.33
N VAL A 541 -35.37 -56.45 -59.50
CA VAL A 541 -36.39 -56.78 -60.51
C VAL A 541 -35.79 -56.75 -61.93
N SER A 542 -34.92 -55.79 -62.25
CA SER A 542 -34.23 -55.76 -63.54
C SER A 542 -33.28 -56.95 -63.74
N THR A 543 -32.57 -57.40 -62.70
CA THR A 543 -31.75 -58.63 -62.78
C THR A 543 -32.59 -59.91 -62.86
N GLU A 544 -33.80 -59.93 -62.29
CA GLU A 544 -34.73 -61.05 -62.41
C GLU A 544 -35.35 -61.11 -63.81
N ILE A 545 -35.74 -59.97 -64.37
CA ILE A 545 -36.14 -59.86 -65.79
C ILE A 545 -34.98 -60.29 -66.71
N ALA A 546 -33.74 -59.88 -66.41
CA ALA A 546 -32.57 -60.30 -67.20
C ALA A 546 -32.33 -61.83 -67.12
N LYS A 547 -32.47 -62.45 -65.94
CA LYS A 547 -32.41 -63.92 -65.80
C LYS A 547 -33.51 -64.61 -66.59
N ALA A 548 -34.76 -64.15 -66.46
CA ALA A 548 -35.89 -64.72 -67.19
C ALA A 548 -35.73 -64.59 -68.71
N LEU A 549 -35.19 -63.46 -69.21
CA LEU A 549 -34.86 -63.30 -70.62
C LEU A 549 -33.72 -64.22 -71.07
N GLU A 550 -32.74 -64.52 -70.21
CA GLU A 550 -31.66 -65.46 -70.49
C GLU A 550 -32.12 -66.93 -70.45
N GLU A 551 -33.07 -67.26 -69.57
CA GLU A 551 -33.75 -68.57 -69.55
C GLU A 551 -34.62 -68.75 -70.81
N MET A 552 -35.37 -67.73 -71.22
CA MET A 552 -36.11 -67.72 -72.49
C MET A 552 -35.18 -67.79 -73.72
N ARG A 553 -33.97 -67.23 -73.65
CA ARG A 553 -32.93 -67.41 -74.69
C ARG A 553 -32.45 -68.85 -74.76
N LYS A 554 -32.12 -69.48 -73.62
CA LYS A 554 -31.72 -70.89 -73.59
C LYS A 554 -32.81 -71.81 -74.10
N GLN A 555 -34.06 -71.63 -73.66
CA GLN A 555 -35.20 -72.38 -74.20
C GLN A 555 -35.34 -72.20 -75.73
N ARG A 556 -35.10 -70.99 -76.25
CA ARG A 556 -35.07 -70.74 -77.69
C ARG A 556 -33.88 -71.42 -78.37
N GLU A 557 -32.70 -71.43 -77.77
CA GLU A 557 -31.50 -72.09 -78.30
C GLU A 557 -31.67 -73.62 -78.31
N ASP A 558 -32.21 -74.21 -77.25
CA ASP A 558 -32.59 -75.63 -77.16
C ASP A 558 -33.64 -76.00 -78.23
N LEU A 559 -34.65 -75.16 -78.44
CA LEU A 559 -35.64 -75.34 -79.50
C LEU A 559 -35.03 -75.15 -80.90
N GLN A 560 -34.06 -74.25 -81.07
CA GLN A 560 -33.34 -74.10 -82.34
C GLN A 560 -32.42 -75.30 -82.62
N LEU A 561 -31.80 -75.90 -81.60
CA LEU A 561 -31.07 -77.17 -81.72
C LEU A 561 -32.01 -78.30 -82.11
N GLN A 562 -33.16 -78.45 -81.45
CA GLN A 562 -34.19 -79.43 -81.85
C GLN A 562 -34.67 -79.24 -83.29
N VAL A 563 -34.84 -77.99 -83.75
CA VAL A 563 -35.17 -77.70 -85.16
C VAL A 563 -34.02 -78.08 -86.10
N VAL A 564 -32.76 -77.87 -85.72
CA VAL A 564 -31.59 -78.31 -86.51
C VAL A 564 -31.48 -79.84 -86.56
N ASP A 565 -31.71 -80.54 -85.46
CA ASP A 565 -31.72 -82.00 -85.39
C ASP A 565 -32.86 -82.58 -86.25
N LEU A 566 -34.06 -81.99 -86.19
CA LEU A 566 -35.18 -82.36 -87.06
C LEU A 566 -34.92 -82.03 -88.54
N THR A 567 -34.24 -80.92 -88.84
CA THR A 567 -33.88 -80.54 -90.22
C THR A 567 -32.81 -81.46 -90.79
N THR A 568 -31.78 -81.81 -90.01
CA THR A 568 -30.74 -82.77 -90.44
C THR A 568 -31.31 -84.18 -90.58
N ALA A 569 -32.21 -84.61 -89.69
CA ALA A 569 -32.97 -85.84 -89.86
C ALA A 569 -33.85 -85.83 -91.12
N LEU A 570 -34.47 -84.69 -91.46
CA LEU A 570 -35.21 -84.52 -92.73
C LEU A 570 -34.29 -84.66 -93.95
N THR A 571 -33.17 -83.93 -94.00
CA THR A 571 -32.22 -84.03 -95.13
C THR A 571 -31.66 -85.45 -95.29
N GLN A 572 -31.36 -86.17 -94.21
CA GLN A 572 -30.98 -87.59 -94.27
C GLN A 572 -32.10 -88.49 -94.82
N LYS A 573 -33.37 -88.17 -94.56
CA LYS A 573 -34.51 -88.88 -95.16
C LYS A 573 -34.69 -88.53 -96.65
N GLU A 574 -34.44 -87.28 -97.03
CA GLU A 574 -34.47 -86.83 -98.44
C GLU A 574 -33.32 -87.45 -99.24
N GLU A 575 -32.11 -87.53 -98.68
CA GLU A 575 -30.97 -88.25 -99.25
C GLU A 575 -31.24 -89.76 -99.38
N LEU A 576 -31.85 -90.39 -98.37
CA LEU A 576 -32.28 -91.79 -98.46
C LEU A 576 -33.39 -92.01 -99.52
N LEU A 577 -34.33 -91.07 -99.66
CA LEU A 577 -35.35 -91.10 -100.70
C LEU A 577 -34.75 -90.91 -102.09
N SER A 578 -33.76 -90.02 -102.24
CA SER A 578 -33.01 -89.80 -103.49
C SER A 578 -32.16 -91.02 -103.86
N SER A 579 -31.51 -91.64 -102.88
CA SER A 579 -30.81 -92.92 -103.05
C SER A 579 -31.77 -94.04 -103.47
N LYS A 580 -32.99 -94.06 -102.92
CA LYS A 580 -34.02 -95.04 -103.27
C LYS A 580 -34.68 -94.78 -104.62
N SER A 581 -34.87 -93.53 -105.04
CA SER A 581 -35.34 -93.24 -106.40
C SER A 581 -34.25 -93.57 -107.43
N ALA A 582 -32.98 -93.29 -107.17
CA ALA A 582 -31.88 -93.76 -108.04
C ALA A 582 -31.82 -95.30 -108.17
N GLN A 583 -32.10 -96.04 -107.08
CA GLN A 583 -32.24 -97.51 -107.11
C GLN A 583 -33.50 -98.00 -107.82
N LEU A 584 -34.56 -97.19 -107.91
CA LEU A 584 -35.75 -97.49 -108.71
C LEU A 584 -35.53 -97.17 -110.19
N ASN A 585 -34.90 -96.04 -110.52
CA ASN A 585 -34.59 -95.65 -111.90
C ASN A 585 -33.65 -96.67 -112.56
N SER A 586 -32.59 -97.11 -111.87
CA SER A 586 -31.71 -98.18 -112.37
C SER A 586 -32.43 -99.53 -112.50
N ARG A 587 -33.42 -99.82 -111.65
CA ARG A 587 -34.33 -100.96 -111.81
C ARG A 587 -35.28 -100.81 -113.00
N GLU A 588 -35.72 -99.61 -113.33
CA GLU A 588 -36.50 -99.33 -114.54
C GLU A 588 -35.65 -99.42 -115.81
N GLU A 589 -34.37 -99.03 -115.76
CA GLU A 589 -33.39 -99.26 -116.83
C GLU A 589 -33.12 -100.76 -117.02
N GLU A 590 -32.87 -101.53 -115.95
CA GLU A 590 -32.79 -103.00 -115.98
C GLU A 590 -34.04 -103.61 -116.64
N ILE A 591 -35.23 -103.17 -116.23
CA ILE A 591 -36.53 -103.62 -116.78
C ILE A 591 -36.71 -103.21 -118.25
N ASN A 592 -36.20 -102.05 -118.68
CA ASN A 592 -36.31 -101.60 -120.06
C ASN A 592 -35.35 -102.35 -120.99
N ASN A 593 -34.12 -102.62 -120.56
CA ASN A 593 -33.19 -103.50 -121.27
C ASN A 593 -33.81 -104.89 -121.47
N LEU A 594 -34.42 -105.46 -120.42
CA LEU A 594 -35.13 -106.74 -120.50
C LEU A 594 -36.37 -106.71 -121.42
N LYS A 595 -37.01 -105.55 -121.64
CA LYS A 595 -38.06 -105.38 -122.66
C LYS A 595 -37.48 -105.33 -124.07
N GLU A 596 -36.31 -104.72 -124.26
CA GLU A 596 -35.63 -104.69 -125.56
C GLU A 596 -35.15 -106.10 -125.96
N ASP A 597 -34.59 -106.86 -125.03
CA ASP A 597 -34.27 -108.29 -125.22
C ASP A 597 -35.53 -109.12 -125.53
N LEU A 598 -36.65 -108.88 -124.82
CA LEU A 598 -37.94 -109.55 -125.10
C LEU A 598 -38.48 -109.21 -126.49
N ASN A 599 -38.39 -107.95 -126.92
CA ASN A 599 -38.79 -107.51 -128.25
C ASN A 599 -37.90 -108.15 -129.33
N ALA A 600 -36.58 -108.23 -129.11
CA ALA A 600 -35.65 -108.92 -130.02
C ALA A 600 -35.99 -110.41 -130.16
N ALA A 601 -36.31 -111.10 -129.05
CA ALA A 601 -36.79 -112.48 -129.07
C ALA A 601 -38.14 -112.62 -129.81
N GLN A 602 -39.07 -111.66 -129.67
CA GLN A 602 -40.34 -111.67 -130.38
C GLN A 602 -40.19 -111.43 -131.89
N VAL A 603 -39.20 -110.65 -132.33
CA VAL A 603 -38.84 -110.52 -133.77
C VAL A 603 -38.29 -111.85 -134.32
N GLN A 604 -37.47 -112.57 -133.55
CA GLN A 604 -37.00 -113.91 -133.96
C GLN A 604 -38.16 -114.93 -134.02
N LEU A 605 -39.08 -114.88 -133.05
CA LEU A 605 -40.20 -115.81 -132.95
C LEU A 605 -41.24 -115.57 -134.07
N THR A 606 -41.52 -114.32 -134.43
CA THR A 606 -42.38 -113.97 -135.57
C THR A 606 -41.74 -114.36 -136.91
N HIS A 607 -40.41 -114.24 -137.06
CA HIS A 607 -39.72 -114.72 -138.26
C HIS A 607 -39.96 -116.23 -138.50
N LEU A 608 -39.72 -117.06 -137.48
CA LEU A 608 -39.97 -118.50 -137.51
C LEU A 608 -41.45 -118.84 -137.78
N GLN A 609 -42.40 -118.08 -137.20
CA GLN A 609 -43.82 -118.26 -137.49
C GLN A 609 -44.13 -118.13 -139.00
N THR A 610 -43.57 -117.13 -139.69
CA THR A 610 -43.79 -116.94 -141.14
C THR A 610 -43.20 -118.05 -142.01
N GLU A 611 -42.25 -118.84 -141.52
CA GLU A 611 -41.78 -120.06 -142.20
C GLU A 611 -42.75 -121.22 -141.98
N THR A 612 -43.28 -121.38 -140.76
CA THR A 612 -44.24 -122.46 -140.46
C THR A 612 -45.58 -122.32 -141.19
N GLU A 613 -46.00 -121.12 -141.56
CA GLU A 613 -47.23 -120.91 -142.36
C GLU A 613 -47.04 -121.27 -143.83
N LYS A 614 -45.88 -120.93 -144.43
CA LYS A 614 -45.53 -121.28 -145.82
C LYS A 614 -45.45 -122.79 -146.05
N LEU A 615 -45.08 -123.56 -145.02
CA LEU A 615 -45.07 -125.03 -145.08
C LEU A 615 -46.45 -125.67 -144.85
N LYS A 616 -47.42 -124.94 -144.26
CA LYS A 616 -48.79 -125.46 -144.02
C LYS A 616 -49.68 -125.35 -145.26
N SER A 617 -49.61 -124.26 -146.02
CA SER A 617 -50.42 -124.09 -147.24
C SER A 617 -50.14 -125.16 -148.31
N ALA A 618 -48.87 -125.54 -148.48
CA ALA A 618 -48.45 -126.59 -149.43
C ALA A 618 -48.97 -127.99 -149.07
N MET A 619 -49.31 -128.26 -147.80
CA MET A 619 -49.84 -129.56 -147.35
C MET A 619 -51.34 -129.69 -147.59
N THR A 620 -52.09 -128.57 -147.57
CA THR A 620 -53.56 -128.59 -147.69
C THR A 620 -54.10 -128.87 -149.09
N GLU A 621 -53.32 -128.61 -150.15
CA GLU A 621 -53.74 -128.92 -151.53
C GLU A 621 -53.61 -130.41 -151.84
N LYS A 622 -52.46 -131.03 -151.51
CA LYS A 622 -52.22 -132.47 -151.73
C LYS A 622 -53.23 -133.38 -151.03
N GLN A 623 -53.80 -132.95 -149.90
CA GLN A 623 -54.74 -133.77 -149.15
C GLN A 623 -56.11 -133.93 -149.85
N LYS A 624 -56.50 -132.99 -150.73
CA LYS A 624 -57.72 -133.09 -151.56
C LYS A 624 -57.57 -134.02 -152.77
N GLU A 625 -56.35 -134.23 -153.25
CA GLU A 625 -56.09 -135.16 -154.35
C GLU A 625 -56.18 -136.62 -153.86
N SER A 626 -55.71 -136.91 -152.64
CA SER A 626 -55.74 -138.26 -152.05
C SER A 626 -57.15 -138.83 -151.83
N GLU A 627 -58.16 -138.00 -151.54
CA GLU A 627 -59.54 -138.47 -151.31
C GLU A 627 -60.20 -139.03 -152.58
N ASN A 628 -59.83 -138.49 -153.76
CA ASN A 628 -60.38 -138.92 -155.04
C ASN A 628 -59.75 -140.22 -155.60
N HIS A 629 -58.62 -140.67 -155.05
CA HIS A 629 -57.98 -141.94 -155.42
C HIS A 629 -58.41 -143.12 -154.55
N LEU A 630 -58.85 -142.89 -153.31
CA LEU A 630 -59.19 -143.96 -152.37
C LEU A 630 -60.47 -144.74 -152.74
N SER A 631 -61.32 -144.19 -153.61
CA SER A 631 -62.55 -144.81 -154.10
C SER A 631 -62.35 -145.81 -155.25
N LYS A 632 -61.16 -145.84 -155.88
CA LYS A 632 -60.89 -146.69 -157.06
C LYS A 632 -59.96 -147.89 -156.80
N LEU A 633 -59.24 -147.89 -155.67
CA LEU A 633 -58.19 -148.90 -155.38
C LEU A 633 -58.60 -149.99 -154.37
N LYS A 634 -59.89 -150.07 -154.00
CA LYS A 634 -60.41 -151.12 -153.11
C LYS A 634 -61.14 -152.27 -153.80
N GLU A 635 -61.42 -152.17 -155.11
CA GLU A 635 -62.01 -153.26 -155.90
C GLU A 635 -60.95 -154.15 -156.58
N GLU A 636 -59.67 -153.74 -156.59
CA GLU A 636 -58.66 -154.31 -157.51
C GLU A 636 -57.70 -155.35 -156.88
N VAL A 637 -57.54 -155.38 -155.54
CA VAL A 637 -56.59 -156.29 -154.83
C VAL A 637 -57.28 -157.26 -153.86
N GLN A 638 -58.46 -157.77 -154.23
CA GLN A 638 -58.96 -159.05 -153.72
C GLN A 638 -58.34 -160.26 -154.48
N SER A 639 -57.35 -159.99 -155.33
CA SER A 639 -56.86 -160.87 -156.41
C SER A 639 -55.40 -161.34 -156.26
N GLN A 640 -54.64 -160.75 -155.33
CA GLN A 640 -53.23 -161.04 -155.04
C GLN A 640 -53.06 -161.16 -153.51
N SER A 641 -53.78 -162.05 -152.85
CA SER A 641 -53.44 -163.48 -152.68
C SER A 641 -52.16 -163.66 -151.83
N GLU A 642 -52.18 -164.48 -150.79
CA GLU A 642 -52.26 -165.94 -150.88
C GLU A 642 -51.29 -166.56 -151.90
N GLN A 643 -50.08 -165.99 -152.00
CA GLN A 643 -48.91 -166.82 -152.28
C GLN A 643 -47.61 -166.38 -151.59
N ARG A 644 -47.56 -166.73 -150.30
CA ARG A 644 -46.36 -167.10 -149.51
C ARG A 644 -45.42 -165.94 -149.10
N GLU A 645 -44.86 -165.92 -147.89
CA GLU A 645 -44.45 -167.04 -147.01
C GLU A 645 -43.37 -167.95 -147.63
N VAL A 646 -42.53 -167.40 -148.51
CA VAL A 646 -41.20 -167.94 -148.84
C VAL A 646 -40.29 -166.72 -149.06
N CYS A 647 -39.32 -166.39 -148.22
CA CYS A 647 -38.90 -166.92 -146.92
C CYS A 647 -38.28 -165.73 -146.16
N GLU A 648 -38.28 -165.61 -144.82
CA GLU A 648 -37.41 -166.38 -143.89
C GLU A 648 -35.90 -166.28 -144.25
N ARG A 649 -35.51 -165.41 -145.22
CA ARG A 649 -34.15 -165.23 -145.75
C ARG A 649 -33.98 -163.76 -146.16
N ARG A 650 -33.28 -162.89 -145.42
CA ARG A 650 -32.13 -163.14 -144.54
C ARG A 650 -32.31 -162.35 -143.22
N VAL A 651 -32.95 -162.96 -142.22
CA VAL A 651 -32.32 -163.84 -141.20
C VAL A 651 -31.51 -162.98 -140.21
N VAL A 652 -32.00 -162.61 -139.02
CA VAL A 652 -33.14 -163.12 -138.21
C VAL A 652 -32.98 -164.60 -137.87
N ASP A 653 -32.80 -164.90 -136.59
CA ASP A 653 -32.52 -166.24 -136.05
C ASP A 653 -31.15 -166.77 -136.56
N LEU A 654 -30.14 -167.02 -135.73
CA LEU A 654 -30.14 -167.45 -134.34
C LEU A 654 -29.28 -166.49 -133.51
N GLU A 655 -29.82 -165.89 -132.44
CA GLU A 655 -29.93 -166.49 -131.09
C GLU A 655 -28.53 -166.64 -130.45
N ALA A 656 -28.20 -165.83 -129.43
CA ALA A 656 -28.53 -166.03 -128.01
C ALA A 656 -27.32 -166.69 -127.29
N GLU A 657 -27.12 -166.58 -125.97
CA GLU A 657 -27.95 -166.05 -124.87
C GLU A 657 -27.15 -164.93 -124.15
N VAL A 658 -27.61 -163.71 -123.82
CA VAL A 658 -28.93 -163.04 -123.73
C VAL A 658 -29.76 -163.40 -122.48
N GLN A 659 -30.29 -162.34 -121.83
CA GLN A 659 -31.10 -162.26 -120.59
C GLN A 659 -30.30 -162.12 -119.27
N MET A 660 -30.55 -161.13 -118.38
CA MET A 660 -31.52 -160.00 -118.34
C MET A 660 -30.92 -158.74 -117.64
N LEU A 661 -31.57 -157.56 -117.78
CA LEU A 661 -31.00 -156.21 -117.51
C LEU A 661 -31.97 -155.18 -116.87
N ASN A 662 -31.47 -154.24 -116.03
CA ASN A 662 -31.85 -152.79 -115.92
C ASN A 662 -30.98 -152.06 -114.84
N GLY A 663 -30.82 -150.72 -114.75
CA GLY A 663 -31.41 -149.57 -115.50
C GLY A 663 -30.67 -148.20 -115.30
N GLN A 664 -31.28 -147.10 -115.77
CA GLN A 664 -30.73 -145.75 -116.18
C GLN A 664 -30.82 -144.60 -115.11
N LEU A 665 -30.35 -143.32 -115.21
CA LEU A 665 -29.36 -142.51 -116.01
C LEU A 665 -28.99 -141.16 -115.26
N HIS A 666 -28.34 -140.13 -115.88
CA HIS A 666 -27.43 -139.14 -115.21
C HIS A 666 -27.54 -137.60 -115.66
N PRO A 667 -26.56 -136.65 -115.49
CA PRO A 667 -26.44 -135.51 -114.51
C PRO A 667 -26.32 -134.06 -115.13
N PRO A 668 -25.68 -132.95 -114.56
CA PRO A 668 -25.03 -132.56 -113.25
C PRO A 668 -25.57 -131.21 -112.63
N GLY A 669 -24.97 -130.32 -111.78
CA GLY A 669 -23.70 -130.11 -110.97
C GLY A 669 -23.09 -128.67 -111.13
N ALA A 670 -22.30 -128.00 -110.24
CA ALA A 670 -21.91 -128.15 -108.81
C ALA A 670 -21.05 -126.92 -108.23
N GLU A 671 -21.01 -126.72 -106.88
CA GLU A 671 -19.88 -126.16 -106.01
C GLU A 671 -19.38 -124.66 -106.02
N HIS A 672 -18.41 -124.19 -105.17
CA HIS A 672 -18.36 -123.97 -103.67
C HIS A 672 -17.09 -123.15 -103.15
N ASN A 673 -17.02 -122.74 -101.86
CA ASN A 673 -15.82 -122.40 -100.97
C ASN A 673 -15.25 -120.94 -100.73
N GLY A 674 -14.34 -120.80 -99.73
CA GLY A 674 -13.62 -119.58 -99.17
C GLY A 674 -12.10 -119.84 -98.88
N PRO A 675 -11.35 -119.33 -97.84
CA PRO A 675 -11.65 -118.44 -96.66
C PRO A 675 -10.49 -117.45 -96.21
N ALA A 676 -10.40 -117.06 -94.90
CA ALA A 676 -9.29 -116.43 -94.10
C ALA A 676 -9.02 -114.89 -94.22
N SER A 677 -8.42 -114.13 -93.27
CA SER A 677 -7.77 -114.34 -91.92
C SER A 677 -7.98 -113.06 -91.03
N GLY A 678 -7.44 -112.77 -89.82
CA GLY A 678 -6.40 -113.36 -88.93
C GLY A 678 -6.24 -112.58 -87.58
N ASP A 679 -5.12 -112.74 -86.84
CA ASP A 679 -4.93 -112.40 -85.39
C ASP A 679 -4.24 -111.06 -84.99
N ALA A 680 -4.60 -110.54 -83.79
CA ALA A 680 -3.75 -109.65 -82.97
C ALA A 680 -4.07 -109.61 -81.44
N ILE A 681 -4.70 -110.64 -80.84
CA ILE A 681 -5.06 -110.64 -79.40
C ILE A 681 -3.88 -111.13 -78.53
N ALA A 682 -2.90 -110.26 -78.27
CA ALA A 682 -1.70 -110.62 -77.48
C ALA A 682 -1.10 -109.52 -76.58
N GLN A 683 -1.68 -108.32 -76.53
CA GLN A 683 -1.25 -107.23 -75.63
C GLN A 683 -2.45 -106.64 -74.87
N LEU A 684 -3.12 -107.47 -74.08
CA LEU A 684 -2.97 -107.51 -72.61
C LEU A 684 -3.25 -106.13 -71.97
N GLN A 685 -4.39 -105.93 -71.29
CA GLN A 685 -4.69 -106.48 -69.95
C GLN A 685 -3.62 -106.23 -68.86
N LYS A 686 -2.57 -105.46 -69.17
CA LYS A 686 -1.48 -105.09 -68.25
C LYS A 686 -1.74 -103.71 -67.62
N CYS A 687 -2.04 -102.70 -68.44
CA CYS A 687 -2.30 -101.32 -67.99
C CYS A 687 -3.51 -101.18 -67.04
N ILE A 688 -4.43 -102.15 -67.05
CA ILE A 688 -5.59 -102.17 -66.14
C ILE A 688 -5.15 -102.34 -64.67
N LYS A 689 -4.06 -103.07 -64.40
CA LYS A 689 -3.54 -103.27 -63.03
C LYS A 689 -2.70 -102.11 -62.50
N GLU A 690 -2.22 -101.23 -63.37
CA GLU A 690 -1.32 -100.13 -62.98
C GLU A 690 -2.07 -98.84 -62.62
N LEU A 691 -3.34 -98.68 -63.05
CA LEU A 691 -4.16 -97.51 -62.74
C LEU A 691 -4.94 -97.62 -61.42
N GLU A 692 -5.37 -98.83 -61.02
CA GLU A 692 -6.07 -99.03 -59.74
C GLU A 692 -5.16 -98.74 -58.55
N GLN A 693 -3.87 -99.08 -58.65
CA GLN A 693 -2.91 -98.89 -57.57
C GLN A 693 -2.58 -97.40 -57.30
N GLN A 694 -2.70 -96.52 -58.30
CA GLN A 694 -2.45 -95.07 -58.12
C GLN A 694 -3.51 -94.35 -57.26
N ASN A 695 -4.72 -94.91 -57.12
CA ASN A 695 -5.79 -94.30 -56.31
C ASN A 695 -5.65 -94.57 -54.80
N LEU A 696 -4.86 -95.58 -54.40
CA LEU A 696 -4.62 -95.90 -52.99
C LEU A 696 -3.54 -95.03 -52.32
N GLU A 697 -2.64 -94.43 -53.09
CA GLU A 697 -1.57 -93.58 -52.55
C GLU A 697 -1.98 -92.11 -52.43
N LYS A 698 -2.67 -91.54 -53.44
CA LYS A 698 -3.15 -90.15 -53.44
C LYS A 698 -4.15 -89.84 -52.30
N ASN A 699 -4.84 -90.86 -51.78
CA ASN A 699 -5.71 -90.74 -50.60
C ASN A 699 -4.96 -90.73 -49.25
N LYS A 700 -3.69 -91.14 -49.19
CA LYS A 700 -2.86 -91.01 -47.97
C LYS A 700 -2.28 -89.60 -47.81
N THR A 701 -1.89 -88.97 -48.91
CA THR A 701 -1.32 -87.61 -48.92
C THR A 701 -2.29 -86.52 -48.41
N ILE A 702 -3.61 -86.70 -48.57
CA ILE A 702 -4.60 -85.74 -48.07
C ILE A 702 -4.66 -85.72 -46.54
N LYS A 703 -4.55 -86.89 -45.87
CA LYS A 703 -4.47 -86.95 -44.40
C LYS A 703 -3.18 -86.33 -43.85
N GLN A 704 -2.06 -86.48 -44.56
CA GLN A 704 -0.78 -85.87 -44.17
C GLN A 704 -0.78 -84.33 -44.28
N LEU A 705 -1.53 -83.75 -45.21
CA LEU A 705 -1.68 -82.29 -45.32
C LEU A 705 -2.56 -81.70 -44.21
N GLN A 706 -3.58 -82.43 -43.74
CA GLN A 706 -4.39 -82.03 -42.59
C GLN A 706 -3.61 -82.10 -41.26
N GLN A 707 -2.62 -82.99 -41.15
CA GLN A 707 -1.79 -83.13 -39.95
C GLN A 707 -0.73 -82.00 -39.84
N ARG A 708 -0.08 -81.62 -40.95
CA ARG A 708 0.93 -80.54 -40.99
C ARG A 708 0.40 -79.17 -40.53
N LEU A 709 -0.88 -78.87 -40.73
CA LEU A 709 -1.50 -77.61 -40.28
C LEU A 709 -1.68 -77.51 -38.74
N VAL A 710 -1.74 -78.65 -38.04
CA VAL A 710 -1.83 -78.67 -36.57
C VAL A 710 -0.44 -78.54 -35.93
N GLU A 711 0.60 -79.06 -36.61
CA GLU A 711 1.99 -79.00 -36.15
C GLU A 711 2.61 -77.60 -36.34
N LEU A 712 2.35 -76.95 -37.48
CA LEU A 712 2.71 -75.53 -37.70
C LEU A 712 2.08 -74.58 -36.67
N LYS A 713 0.93 -74.93 -36.10
CA LYS A 713 0.29 -74.18 -35.00
C LYS A 713 0.94 -74.42 -33.63
N LYS A 714 1.85 -75.39 -33.50
CA LYS A 714 2.58 -75.71 -32.25
C LYS A 714 4.07 -75.32 -32.29
N THR A 715 4.69 -75.21 -33.47
CA THR A 715 6.08 -74.73 -33.61
C THR A 715 6.18 -73.21 -33.41
N PHE A 716 5.31 -72.43 -34.05
CA PHE A 716 5.29 -70.95 -33.94
C PHE A 716 5.04 -70.40 -32.53
N GLN A 717 4.66 -71.25 -31.56
CA GLN A 717 4.47 -70.87 -30.16
C GLN A 717 5.54 -71.45 -29.21
N LYS A 718 6.62 -72.05 -29.75
CA LYS A 718 7.68 -72.69 -28.96
C LYS A 718 9.13 -72.37 -29.36
N GLU A 719 9.37 -71.68 -30.48
CA GLU A 719 10.75 -71.38 -30.92
C GLU A 719 11.39 -70.13 -30.27
N LEU A 720 10.64 -69.37 -29.46
CA LEU A 720 11.22 -68.42 -28.50
C LEU A 720 11.52 -69.10 -27.15
N LYS A 721 12.36 -70.15 -27.14
CA LYS A 721 12.88 -70.78 -25.90
C LYS A 721 14.31 -71.33 -26.01
N ILE A 722 15.26 -70.56 -25.46
CA ILE A 722 16.64 -70.91 -25.06
C ILE A 722 17.00 -69.93 -23.92
N LYS A 723 17.58 -70.22 -22.74
CA LYS A 723 17.83 -71.41 -21.86
C LYS A 723 18.19 -70.79 -20.46
N HIS A 724 18.21 -71.44 -19.28
CA HIS A 724 17.99 -72.82 -18.83
C HIS A 724 16.68 -72.86 -17.95
N GLU A 725 16.37 -73.46 -16.78
CA GLU A 725 17.01 -74.22 -15.65
C GLU A 725 17.91 -73.40 -14.68
N VAL A 726 17.96 -73.63 -13.34
CA VAL A 726 17.21 -74.51 -12.39
C VAL A 726 17.38 -74.02 -10.93
N ASP A 727 16.45 -74.39 -10.03
CA ASP A 727 16.47 -74.41 -8.53
C ASP A 727 17.01 -73.25 -7.65
N CYS A 728 16.48 -73.25 -6.42
CA CYS A 728 16.99 -72.54 -5.24
C CYS A 728 17.26 -73.56 -4.11
N PRO A 729 18.10 -73.28 -3.10
CA PRO A 729 19.36 -72.53 -3.11
C PRO A 729 20.51 -73.31 -2.41
N GLU A 730 21.81 -72.99 -2.63
CA GLU A 730 22.86 -73.07 -1.56
C GLU A 730 24.28 -72.56 -1.95
N VAL A 731 24.96 -72.00 -0.93
CA VAL A 731 26.41 -71.94 -0.58
C VAL A 731 27.54 -72.03 -1.63
N LYS A 732 28.43 -71.02 -1.61
CA LYS A 732 29.92 -71.14 -1.52
C LYS A 732 30.55 -69.80 -1.05
N GLU A 733 31.29 -69.75 0.05
CA GLU A 733 32.77 -69.91 0.21
C GLU A 733 33.60 -68.69 -0.29
N ARG A 734 34.27 -67.89 0.58
CA ARG A 734 35.50 -68.07 1.43
C ARG A 734 36.79 -67.65 0.67
N LEU A 735 37.88 -67.11 1.25
CA LEU A 735 38.17 -66.65 2.63
C LEU A 735 39.36 -65.64 2.67
N CYS A 736 39.70 -65.15 3.88
CA CYS A 736 40.82 -64.26 4.23
C CYS A 736 42.23 -64.90 4.12
N SER A 737 43.30 -64.09 4.24
CA SER A 737 44.38 -64.26 5.27
C SER A 737 45.49 -63.17 5.20
N GLU A 738 45.72 -62.48 6.34
CA GLU A 738 47.02 -62.07 6.97
C GLU A 738 48.13 -61.34 6.15
N PRO A 739 49.26 -60.84 6.74
CA PRO A 739 49.72 -60.82 8.15
C PRO A 739 50.11 -59.38 8.67
N PRO A 740 50.84 -59.17 9.80
CA PRO A 740 50.55 -59.57 11.19
C PRO A 740 50.75 -58.44 12.25
N MET A 741 50.59 -58.79 13.54
CA MET A 741 51.25 -58.27 14.78
C MET A 741 50.43 -57.48 15.84
N LEU A 742 50.21 -58.16 16.98
CA LEU A 742 50.44 -57.75 18.39
C LEU A 742 49.65 -56.53 18.99
N VAL A 743 49.22 -56.52 20.27
CA VAL A 743 49.22 -57.55 21.33
C VAL A 743 48.08 -57.29 22.34
N SER A 744 47.67 -58.33 23.09
CA SER A 744 46.61 -58.26 24.12
C SER A 744 47.13 -57.76 25.49
N THR A 745 46.26 -57.21 26.35
CA THR A 745 45.95 -57.78 27.69
C THR A 745 44.94 -56.92 28.46
N SER A 746 44.17 -57.56 29.34
CA SER A 746 43.30 -56.92 30.32
C SER A 746 43.84 -57.20 31.73
N THR A 747 43.98 -56.19 32.59
CA THR A 747 43.75 -56.36 34.05
C THR A 747 43.59 -55.04 34.81
N THR A 748 42.64 -55.10 35.75
CA THR A 748 42.31 -54.29 36.93
C THR A 748 43.49 -53.75 37.76
N VAL A 749 43.29 -52.62 38.49
CA VAL A 749 43.55 -52.40 39.95
C VAL A 749 43.86 -50.91 40.29
N THR A 750 43.10 -50.33 41.25
CA THR A 750 43.27 -49.03 41.97
C THR A 750 43.42 -47.73 41.13
N ASN A 751 43.11 -46.50 41.59
CA ASN A 751 43.07 -45.95 42.96
C ASN A 751 42.02 -44.81 43.12
N ASN A 752 41.78 -44.35 44.37
CA ASN A 752 40.84 -43.25 44.67
C ASN A 752 41.60 -41.91 44.92
N SER A 753 41.74 -41.06 43.92
CA SER A 753 42.41 -39.74 44.07
C SER A 753 41.76 -38.55 43.34
N ASP A 754 41.27 -38.72 42.11
CA ASP A 754 41.09 -37.57 41.18
C ASP A 754 39.69 -36.92 41.22
N LEU A 755 39.01 -36.99 42.36
CA LEU A 755 37.70 -36.35 42.60
C LEU A 755 37.79 -34.81 42.72
N ASN A 756 39.01 -34.25 42.85
CA ASN A 756 39.26 -32.80 42.83
C ASN A 756 39.45 -32.26 41.40
N ASP A 757 40.36 -32.85 40.60
CA ASP A 757 40.60 -32.45 39.20
C ASP A 757 39.31 -32.51 38.37
N SER A 758 38.48 -33.52 38.61
CA SER A 758 37.14 -33.66 38.00
C SER A 758 36.22 -32.46 38.25
N ARG A 759 36.43 -31.68 39.31
CA ARG A 759 35.70 -30.42 39.58
C ARG A 759 36.41 -29.21 38.99
N GLU A 760 37.73 -29.14 39.09
CA GLU A 760 38.51 -28.00 38.59
C GLU A 760 38.50 -27.91 37.06
N ILE A 761 38.64 -29.04 36.36
CA ILE A 761 38.43 -29.16 34.90
C ILE A 761 37.01 -28.72 34.52
N ASN A 762 36.00 -29.05 35.32
CA ASN A 762 34.62 -28.60 35.10
C ASN A 762 34.48 -27.08 35.28
N PHE A 763 35.15 -26.46 36.25
CA PHE A 763 35.13 -25.00 36.42
C PHE A 763 35.91 -24.26 35.33
N GLU A 764 37.07 -24.77 34.90
CA GLU A 764 37.83 -24.25 33.74
C GLU A 764 37.03 -24.38 32.44
N TYR A 765 36.40 -25.53 32.19
CA TYR A 765 35.56 -25.75 31.02
C TYR A 765 34.29 -24.90 31.07
N LEU A 766 33.63 -24.76 32.22
CA LEU A 766 32.47 -23.89 32.41
C LEU A 766 32.85 -22.41 32.22
N LYS A 767 33.98 -21.97 32.76
CA LYS A 767 34.58 -20.63 32.55
C LYS A 767 34.85 -20.37 31.07
N HIS A 768 35.39 -21.36 30.35
CA HIS A 768 35.58 -21.27 28.90
C HIS A 768 34.25 -21.28 28.12
N VAL A 769 33.26 -22.10 28.52
CA VAL A 769 31.91 -22.12 27.93
C VAL A 769 31.18 -20.80 28.14
N VAL A 770 31.24 -20.21 29.33
CA VAL A 770 30.67 -18.89 29.66
C VAL A 770 31.38 -17.78 28.89
N LEU A 771 32.72 -17.78 28.86
CA LEU A 771 33.51 -16.80 28.10
C LEU A 771 33.21 -16.89 26.59
N LYS A 772 33.10 -18.11 26.07
CA LYS A 772 32.73 -18.40 24.67
C LYS A 772 31.29 -18.00 24.38
N PHE A 773 30.33 -18.25 25.30
CA PHE A 773 28.94 -17.81 25.20
C PHE A 773 28.81 -16.29 25.18
N MET A 774 29.53 -15.58 26.06
CA MET A 774 29.57 -14.11 26.07
C MET A 774 30.26 -13.50 24.83
N SER A 775 31.12 -14.27 24.17
CA SER A 775 31.86 -13.87 22.95
C SER A 775 31.25 -14.37 21.64
N ALA A 776 30.25 -15.26 21.70
CA ALA A 776 29.67 -15.95 20.55
C ALA A 776 28.76 -15.05 19.71
N ARG A 777 28.50 -15.47 18.46
CA ARG A 777 27.46 -14.86 17.62
C ARG A 777 26.08 -15.33 18.09
N GLU A 778 25.07 -14.49 17.91
CA GLU A 778 23.71 -14.70 18.44
C GLU A 778 23.12 -16.10 18.11
N ALA A 779 23.47 -16.71 16.97
CA ALA A 779 23.00 -18.06 16.61
C ALA A 779 23.74 -19.20 17.35
N GLU A 780 25.05 -19.03 17.61
CA GLU A 780 25.86 -19.97 18.39
C GLU A 780 25.46 -19.93 19.87
N ALA A 781 25.03 -18.76 20.36
CA ALA A 781 24.58 -18.58 21.73
C ALA A 781 23.33 -19.42 22.06
N TYR A 782 22.34 -19.56 21.17
CA TYR A 782 21.20 -20.48 21.41
C TYR A 782 21.62 -21.96 21.43
N GLN A 783 22.61 -22.35 20.62
CA GLN A 783 23.14 -23.71 20.63
C GLN A 783 23.88 -23.99 21.94
N LEU A 784 24.61 -23.00 22.47
CA LEU A 784 25.25 -23.08 23.78
C LEU A 784 24.23 -23.09 24.92
N ILE A 785 23.16 -22.29 24.90
CA ILE A 785 22.06 -22.39 25.89
C ILE A 785 21.47 -23.80 25.89
N LYS A 786 21.16 -24.36 24.71
CA LYS A 786 20.58 -25.72 24.65
C LYS A 786 21.55 -26.79 25.15
N ALA A 787 22.84 -26.66 24.87
CA ALA A 787 23.86 -27.58 25.41
C ALA A 787 24.00 -27.44 26.94
N VAL A 788 24.06 -26.20 27.46
CA VAL A 788 24.18 -25.93 28.90
C VAL A 788 22.92 -26.35 29.66
N SER A 789 21.72 -26.14 29.08
CA SER A 789 20.44 -26.61 29.63
C SER A 789 20.43 -28.13 29.83
N VAL A 790 20.87 -28.89 28.82
CA VAL A 790 20.98 -30.37 28.90
C VAL A 790 22.11 -30.83 29.83
N LEU A 791 23.19 -30.07 29.98
CA LEU A 791 24.31 -30.42 30.86
C LEU A 791 24.09 -30.04 32.35
N LEU A 792 23.26 -29.03 32.62
CA LEU A 792 22.94 -28.56 33.98
C LEU A 792 21.50 -28.88 34.41
N ASN A 793 20.76 -29.64 33.61
CA ASN A 793 19.36 -30.02 33.84
C ASN A 793 18.43 -28.83 34.14
N PHE A 794 18.59 -27.72 33.40
CA PHE A 794 17.69 -26.57 33.56
C PHE A 794 16.25 -26.95 33.22
N THR A 795 15.29 -26.41 33.98
CA THR A 795 13.88 -26.48 33.64
C THR A 795 13.61 -25.75 32.32
N ARG A 796 12.49 -26.06 31.66
CA ARG A 796 12.09 -25.34 30.45
C ARG A 796 11.93 -23.83 30.69
N GLU A 797 11.46 -23.47 31.88
CA GLU A 797 11.27 -22.08 32.31
C GLU A 797 12.61 -21.35 32.45
N GLU A 798 13.64 -21.98 33.02
CA GLU A 798 15.01 -21.43 33.07
C GLU A 798 15.66 -21.35 31.67
N GLU A 799 15.49 -22.38 30.83
CA GLU A 799 15.98 -22.34 29.44
C GLU A 799 15.30 -21.22 28.64
N ASP A 800 13.99 -21.02 28.83
CA ASP A 800 13.21 -19.99 28.15
C ASP A 800 13.50 -18.57 28.71
N MET A 801 13.73 -18.40 30.02
CA MET A 801 14.26 -17.14 30.58
C MET A 801 15.63 -16.77 29.99
N LEU A 802 16.50 -17.76 29.76
CA LEU A 802 17.81 -17.54 29.13
C LEU A 802 17.68 -17.23 27.63
N LYS A 803 16.71 -17.82 26.92
CA LYS A 803 16.36 -17.44 25.54
C LYS A 803 15.82 -16.02 25.48
N GLU A 804 14.87 -15.64 26.35
CA GLU A 804 14.32 -14.29 26.42
C GLU A 804 15.41 -13.25 26.78
N THR A 805 16.41 -13.66 27.58
CA THR A 805 17.62 -12.89 27.87
C THR A 805 18.54 -12.67 26.64
N LEU A 806 18.42 -13.49 25.60
CA LEU A 806 18.98 -13.22 24.27
C LEU A 806 18.00 -12.46 23.37
N ASP A 807 16.70 -12.77 23.40
CA ASP A 807 15.70 -12.15 22.53
C ASP A 807 15.40 -10.68 22.86
N TYR A 808 15.59 -10.20 24.10
CA TYR A 808 15.58 -8.75 24.35
C TYR A 808 16.74 -8.00 23.66
N LYS A 809 17.79 -8.72 23.22
CA LYS A 809 18.88 -8.20 22.38
C LYS A 809 18.62 -8.44 20.88
N ALA A 810 17.62 -9.26 20.52
CA ALA A 810 17.37 -9.66 19.15
C ALA A 810 16.95 -8.48 18.26
N LYS A 811 17.60 -8.39 17.11
CA LYS A 811 17.50 -7.25 16.19
C LYS A 811 16.44 -7.55 15.15
N ILE A 812 15.24 -6.96 15.24
CA ILE A 812 14.07 -7.14 14.34
C ILE A 812 14.51 -7.43 12.89
N LYS A 813 14.21 -8.64 12.38
CA LYS A 813 14.75 -9.11 11.09
C LYS A 813 13.83 -8.64 9.96
N ALA A 814 14.41 -8.21 8.84
CA ALA A 814 13.63 -7.61 7.74
C ALA A 814 12.71 -8.61 7.01
N ARG A 815 12.86 -9.93 7.24
CA ARG A 815 11.94 -10.95 6.74
C ARG A 815 10.63 -10.96 7.55
N ASP A 816 10.71 -10.85 8.88
CA ASP A 816 9.57 -10.93 9.80
C ASP A 816 8.64 -9.68 9.71
N LEU A 817 9.14 -8.63 9.05
CA LEU A 817 8.40 -7.41 8.71
C LEU A 817 7.72 -7.46 7.32
N ARG A 818 8.05 -8.45 6.48
CA ARG A 818 7.50 -8.59 5.12
C ARG A 818 6.32 -9.57 5.18
N GLY A 819 5.11 -9.06 4.95
CA GLY A 819 3.85 -9.81 5.08
C GLY A 819 2.89 -9.12 6.05
N LYS A 820 3.41 -8.39 7.05
CA LYS A 820 2.64 -7.52 7.94
C LYS A 820 1.92 -6.40 7.19
N LYS A 821 0.76 -5.98 7.69
CA LYS A 821 -0.03 -4.86 7.15
C LYS A 821 0.69 -3.53 7.38
N LYS A 822 0.28 -2.50 6.62
CA LYS A 822 0.84 -1.15 6.75
C LYS A 822 0.55 -0.55 8.13
N GLU A 823 -0.66 -0.72 8.68
CA GLU A 823 -0.99 -0.26 10.04
C GLU A 823 -0.11 -0.93 11.11
N GLU A 824 0.05 -2.25 11.06
CA GLU A 824 0.92 -3.01 11.99
C GLU A 824 2.37 -2.48 11.96
N LEU A 825 2.90 -2.24 10.76
CA LEU A 825 4.25 -1.68 10.58
C LEU A 825 4.38 -0.22 11.03
N LEU A 826 3.29 0.55 11.03
CA LEU A 826 3.26 1.91 11.59
C LEU A 826 3.18 1.88 13.12
N LYS A 827 2.32 1.05 13.71
CA LYS A 827 2.25 0.86 15.16
C LYS A 827 3.62 0.42 15.71
N GLN A 828 4.20 -0.65 15.14
CA GLN A 828 5.54 -1.11 15.51
C GLN A 828 6.65 -0.07 15.27
N LEU A 829 6.46 0.87 14.34
CA LEU A 829 7.41 1.98 14.14
C LEU A 829 7.31 3.02 15.26
N ASP A 830 6.09 3.32 15.71
CA ASP A 830 5.83 4.33 16.74
C ASP A 830 6.13 3.80 18.15
N ASP A 831 5.82 2.54 18.44
CA ASP A 831 6.27 1.83 19.65
C ASP A 831 7.80 1.95 19.83
N LEU A 832 8.57 1.70 18.75
CA LEU A 832 10.03 1.83 18.74
C LEU A 832 10.52 3.29 18.85
N LYS A 833 9.75 4.28 18.40
CA LYS A 833 10.09 5.70 18.62
C LYS A 833 9.92 6.06 20.10
N ILE A 834 8.87 5.57 20.74
CA ILE A 834 8.59 5.80 22.17
C ILE A 834 9.71 5.15 23.01
N GLU A 835 10.06 3.88 22.72
CA GLU A 835 11.21 3.21 23.36
C GLU A 835 12.51 4.02 23.14
N LEU A 836 12.78 4.48 21.91
CA LEU A 836 13.96 5.31 21.65
C LEU A 836 13.94 6.65 22.39
N SER A 837 12.76 7.24 22.65
CA SER A 837 12.62 8.47 23.43
C SER A 837 12.94 8.22 24.90
N GLN A 838 12.31 7.20 25.50
CA GLN A 838 12.59 6.76 26.87
C GLN A 838 14.07 6.43 27.08
N LEU A 839 14.71 5.73 26.13
CA LEU A 839 16.14 5.43 26.16
C LEU A 839 17.05 6.66 25.98
N ARG A 840 16.56 7.78 25.43
CA ARG A 840 17.29 9.06 25.43
C ARG A 840 17.16 9.77 26.77
N VAL A 841 15.98 9.82 27.38
CA VAL A 841 15.79 10.36 28.73
C VAL A 841 16.67 9.61 29.72
N ALA A 842 16.64 8.27 29.67
CA ALA A 842 17.52 7.40 30.47
C ALA A 842 19.02 7.58 30.19
N LYS A 843 19.42 8.19 29.07
CA LYS A 843 20.82 8.59 28.82
C LYS A 843 21.17 9.90 29.54
N VAL A 844 20.25 10.85 29.62
CA VAL A 844 20.46 12.13 30.32
C VAL A 844 20.52 11.90 31.83
N THR A 845 19.67 11.03 32.37
CA THR A 845 19.62 10.71 33.81
C THR A 845 20.67 9.68 34.28
N GLY A 846 21.75 9.46 33.52
CA GLY A 846 22.84 8.57 33.91
C GLY A 846 22.49 7.07 33.98
N GLY A 847 21.41 6.64 33.34
CA GLY A 847 20.87 5.28 33.44
C GLY A 847 21.79 4.17 32.92
N ALA A 848 21.60 2.97 33.46
CA ALA A 848 22.45 1.79 33.29
C ALA A 848 22.90 1.50 31.84
N ALA A 849 24.17 1.08 31.69
CA ALA A 849 24.83 0.84 30.40
C ALA A 849 24.08 -0.14 29.47
N SER A 850 23.31 -1.08 30.03
CA SER A 850 22.42 -1.97 29.28
C SER A 850 21.38 -1.18 28.47
N LYS A 851 20.71 -0.19 29.07
CA LYS A 851 19.76 0.72 28.40
C LYS A 851 20.47 1.57 27.34
N LEU A 852 21.67 2.08 27.64
CA LEU A 852 22.48 2.84 26.68
C LEU A 852 22.82 2.03 25.42
N SER A 853 23.12 0.73 25.58
CA SER A 853 23.42 -0.16 24.45
C SER A 853 22.22 -0.37 23.51
N LYS A 854 20.99 -0.45 24.06
CA LYS A 854 19.75 -0.63 23.30
C LYS A 854 19.50 0.50 22.30
N ILE A 855 19.90 1.74 22.59
CA ILE A 855 19.77 2.91 21.69
C ILE A 855 20.27 2.61 20.26
N ARG A 856 21.40 1.89 20.12
CA ARG A 856 21.97 1.53 18.81
C ARG A 856 21.19 0.43 18.10
N VAL A 857 20.53 -0.45 18.84
CA VAL A 857 19.65 -1.51 18.32
C VAL A 857 18.34 -0.90 17.85
N VAL A 858 17.63 -0.16 18.71
CA VAL A 858 16.33 0.45 18.41
C VAL A 858 16.42 1.41 17.20
N ARG A 859 17.46 2.26 17.12
CA ARG A 859 17.70 3.10 15.92
C ARG A 859 17.88 2.28 14.63
N LYS A 860 18.46 1.07 14.70
CA LYS A 860 18.57 0.17 13.54
C LYS A 860 17.24 -0.55 13.25
N SER A 861 16.46 -0.89 14.26
CA SER A 861 15.11 -1.46 14.11
C SER A 861 14.17 -0.47 13.42
N ILE A 862 14.09 0.77 13.88
CA ILE A 862 13.35 1.87 13.23
C ILE A 862 13.76 2.02 11.75
N ALA A 863 15.06 2.05 11.47
CA ALA A 863 15.56 2.16 10.10
C ALA A 863 15.18 0.95 9.22
N ARG A 864 15.11 -0.27 9.79
CA ARG A 864 14.64 -1.47 9.08
C ARG A 864 13.14 -1.40 8.78
N VAL A 865 12.31 -1.03 9.76
CA VAL A 865 10.85 -0.88 9.58
C VAL A 865 10.54 0.17 8.52
N LEU A 866 11.13 1.37 8.62
CA LEU A 866 11.02 2.42 7.60
C LEU A 866 11.50 1.94 6.23
N THR A 867 12.56 1.13 6.16
CA THR A 867 13.05 0.57 4.88
C THR A 867 12.05 -0.40 4.27
N VAL A 868 11.40 -1.27 5.05
CA VAL A 868 10.39 -2.21 4.56
C VAL A 868 9.12 -1.47 4.10
N ILE A 869 8.64 -0.50 4.87
CA ILE A 869 7.52 0.38 4.48
C ILE A 869 7.82 1.10 3.15
N ASN A 870 9.02 1.66 3.01
CA ASN A 870 9.44 2.32 1.76
C ASN A 870 9.62 1.34 0.59
N GLN A 871 9.95 0.07 0.84
CA GLN A 871 10.03 -0.97 -0.19
C GLN A 871 8.63 -1.34 -0.70
N THR A 872 7.70 -1.68 0.19
CA THR A 872 6.32 -2.08 -0.19
C THR A 872 5.56 -0.95 -0.88
N GLN A 873 5.66 0.29 -0.38
CA GLN A 873 5.10 1.47 -1.05
C GLN A 873 5.66 1.66 -2.48
N LYS A 874 6.99 1.58 -2.65
CA LYS A 874 7.61 1.73 -3.98
C LYS A 874 7.31 0.56 -4.90
N GLU A 875 7.09 -0.64 -4.39
CA GLU A 875 6.65 -1.79 -5.19
C GLU A 875 5.20 -1.62 -5.67
N ASN A 876 4.28 -1.21 -4.78
CA ASN A 876 2.88 -0.96 -5.13
C ASN A 876 2.76 0.20 -6.13
N LEU A 877 3.54 1.26 -5.98
CA LEU A 877 3.66 2.32 -6.99
C LEU A 877 4.25 1.81 -8.32
N ARG A 878 5.22 0.87 -8.31
CA ARG A 878 5.72 0.23 -9.54
C ARG A 878 4.67 -0.66 -10.22
N LYS A 879 3.79 -1.32 -9.46
CA LYS A 879 2.63 -2.05 -9.96
C LYS A 879 1.60 -1.10 -10.59
N PHE A 880 1.18 -0.04 -9.89
CA PHE A 880 0.21 0.96 -10.38
C PHE A 880 0.71 1.76 -11.60
N TYR A 881 2.02 2.02 -11.69
CA TYR A 881 2.67 2.61 -12.88
C TYR A 881 3.30 1.56 -13.81
N LYS A 882 2.87 0.29 -13.78
CA LYS A 882 3.16 -0.69 -14.86
C LYS A 882 2.35 -0.26 -16.11
N GLY A 883 2.89 -0.51 -17.31
CA GLY A 883 2.29 -0.02 -18.58
C GLY A 883 2.41 1.49 -18.84
N LYS A 884 1.93 2.33 -17.89
CA LYS A 884 1.76 3.80 -18.04
C LYS A 884 3.01 4.52 -18.58
N LYS A 885 2.83 5.33 -19.65
CA LYS A 885 3.90 6.08 -20.35
C LYS A 885 4.65 7.04 -19.42
N TYR A 886 3.90 7.86 -18.68
CA TYR A 886 4.46 8.85 -17.77
C TYR A 886 4.49 8.30 -16.34
N LYS A 887 5.70 8.18 -15.78
CA LYS A 887 5.94 7.70 -14.41
C LYS A 887 6.64 8.79 -13.59
N PRO A 888 6.40 8.87 -12.26
CA PRO A 888 7.18 9.72 -11.34
C PRO A 888 8.70 9.49 -11.50
N LEU A 889 9.50 10.55 -11.30
CA LEU A 889 10.94 10.54 -11.60
C LEU A 889 11.70 9.41 -10.88
N ASP A 890 11.37 9.13 -9.62
CA ASP A 890 12.00 8.08 -8.79
C ASP A 890 11.69 6.64 -9.25
N LEU A 891 10.62 6.46 -10.02
CA LEU A 891 10.26 5.15 -10.58
C LEU A 891 10.96 4.90 -11.92
N ARG A 892 11.42 5.96 -12.62
CA ARG A 892 12.13 5.86 -13.90
C ARG A 892 13.50 5.19 -13.71
N PRO A 893 14.00 4.41 -14.69
CA PRO A 893 15.34 3.82 -14.60
C PRO A 893 16.44 4.87 -14.43
N LYS A 894 17.22 4.78 -13.34
CA LYS A 894 18.25 5.76 -12.93
C LYS A 894 19.52 5.65 -13.79
N LYS A 895 19.39 5.93 -15.09
CA LYS A 895 20.48 5.98 -16.08
C LYS A 895 21.07 7.39 -16.19
N THR A 896 22.29 7.51 -16.72
CA THR A 896 22.97 8.81 -16.94
C THR A 896 22.14 9.73 -17.83
N ARG A 897 22.35 11.07 -17.75
CA ARG A 897 21.60 12.05 -18.56
C ARG A 897 21.74 11.77 -20.07
N ALA A 898 22.94 11.39 -20.52
CA ALA A 898 23.19 10.98 -21.90
C ALA A 898 22.42 9.71 -22.29
N MET A 899 22.47 8.65 -21.46
CA MET A 899 21.73 7.41 -21.72
C MET A 899 20.19 7.55 -21.64
N ARG A 900 19.69 8.67 -21.09
CA ARG A 900 18.26 9.04 -21.10
C ARG A 900 17.88 10.01 -22.23
N ARG A 901 18.85 10.59 -22.95
CA ARG A 901 18.64 11.51 -24.09
C ARG A 901 19.04 10.94 -25.45
N ARG A 902 19.83 9.86 -25.49
CA ARG A 902 20.09 9.11 -26.72
C ARG A 902 18.80 8.53 -27.29
N LEU A 903 18.75 8.38 -28.62
CA LEU A 903 17.71 7.66 -29.33
C LEU A 903 17.53 6.23 -28.78
N THR A 904 16.31 5.71 -28.88
CA THR A 904 16.00 4.30 -28.64
C THR A 904 16.67 3.41 -29.69
N LYS A 905 16.77 2.10 -29.41
CA LYS A 905 17.25 1.12 -30.41
C LYS A 905 16.39 1.10 -31.68
N TYR A 906 15.10 1.43 -31.56
CA TYR A 906 14.17 1.51 -32.69
C TYR A 906 14.47 2.73 -33.56
N GLU A 907 14.47 3.94 -32.98
CA GLU A 907 14.74 5.19 -33.71
C GLU A 907 16.14 5.18 -34.35
N ALA A 908 17.16 4.71 -33.64
CA ALA A 908 18.52 4.55 -34.18
C ALA A 908 18.66 3.39 -35.20
N GLY A 909 17.65 2.52 -35.30
CA GLY A 909 17.56 1.43 -36.26
C GLY A 909 16.63 1.73 -37.45
N LEU A 910 15.98 2.90 -37.49
CA LEU A 910 15.12 3.29 -38.61
C LEU A 910 15.97 3.53 -39.87
N ARG A 911 15.65 2.81 -40.94
CA ARG A 911 16.30 2.91 -42.25
C ARG A 911 15.30 3.40 -43.29
N THR A 912 15.72 4.30 -44.18
CA THR A 912 14.84 4.82 -45.24
C THR A 912 14.42 3.71 -46.22
N ARG A 913 13.26 3.85 -46.91
CA ARG A 913 12.84 2.87 -47.94
C ARG A 913 13.93 2.62 -49.00
N LYS A 914 14.67 3.68 -49.41
CA LYS A 914 15.83 3.59 -50.32
C LYS A 914 16.95 2.74 -49.75
N GLN A 915 17.29 2.94 -48.47
CA GLN A 915 18.31 2.16 -47.76
C GLN A 915 17.89 0.70 -47.58
N GLN A 916 16.65 0.43 -47.15
CA GLN A 916 16.12 -0.93 -47.01
C GLN A 916 16.16 -1.70 -48.34
N ARG A 917 15.82 -1.05 -49.47
CA ARG A 917 15.97 -1.64 -50.81
C ARG A 917 17.43 -1.92 -51.15
N LYS A 918 18.35 -0.97 -50.87
CA LYS A 918 19.79 -1.17 -51.11
C LYS A 918 20.34 -2.35 -50.32
N GLU A 919 20.02 -2.47 -49.04
CA GLU A 919 20.54 -3.51 -48.14
C GLU A 919 19.94 -4.90 -48.42
N ARG A 920 18.72 -4.97 -48.97
CA ARG A 920 18.11 -6.22 -49.45
C ARG A 920 18.80 -6.75 -50.71
N LEU A 921 19.13 -5.86 -51.66
CA LEU A 921 19.79 -6.22 -52.92
C LEU A 921 21.30 -6.45 -52.74
N TYR A 922 21.95 -5.56 -51.99
CA TYR A 922 23.39 -5.51 -51.77
C TYR A 922 23.71 -5.71 -50.29
N SER A 923 23.33 -6.87 -49.76
CA SER A 923 23.79 -7.33 -48.45
C SER A 923 25.30 -7.57 -48.47
N ILE A 924 25.99 -7.30 -47.35
CA ILE A 924 27.42 -7.61 -47.22
C ILE A 924 27.55 -9.13 -47.12
N ARG A 925 27.89 -9.77 -48.24
CA ARG A 925 28.16 -11.20 -48.31
C ARG A 925 29.58 -11.47 -47.78
N LYS A 926 29.75 -12.56 -47.04
CA LYS A 926 31.10 -13.10 -46.78
C LYS A 926 31.59 -13.75 -48.06
N PHE A 927 32.78 -13.37 -48.50
CA PHE A 927 33.50 -14.01 -49.60
C PHE A 927 34.97 -14.16 -49.19
N ALA A 928 35.67 -15.09 -49.85
CA ALA A 928 37.10 -15.23 -49.78
C ALA A 928 37.65 -15.22 -51.21
N VAL A 929 38.86 -14.69 -51.38
CA VAL A 929 39.60 -14.82 -52.64
C VAL A 929 40.45 -16.08 -52.54
N LYS A 930 40.38 -16.95 -53.55
CA LYS A 930 41.28 -18.10 -53.65
C LYS A 930 42.66 -17.60 -54.10
N ALA A 931 43.70 -18.01 -53.37
CA ALA A 931 45.10 -17.89 -53.81
C ALA A 931 45.46 -19.08 -54.72
#